data_AF-A0ABD3P3U8-F1
#
_entry.id   AF-A0ABD3P3U8-F1
#
_cell.length_a   1.000
_cell.length_b   1.000
_cell.length_c   1.000
_cell.angle_alpha   90.00
_cell.angle_beta   90.00
_cell.angle_gamma   90.00
#
_symmetry.space_group_name_H-M   'P 1'
#
loop_
_entity.id
_entity.type
_entity.pdbx_description
1 polymer ?
#
loop_
_entity_poly.entity_id
_entity_poly.type
_entity_poly.pdbx_seq_one_letter_code
_entity_poly.pdbx_strand_id
1 'polypeptide(L)'
;MREALQEGTLVSAVSTIEYVIPETVVVVETPSPSPSSPPSSASSSSSSSSSSGGGGGETGGGADDDPSSFPSSFPSSRASTAASATASAATTTTTVIESVSLPPGEVMIYTDPEIHARWRRLQQGRYAGVKSALVVRVTAQGEGGVVLADARTISNKIFGTYGDRVTMASQFARCSYGKFEVVYDRDYGPNESYIIGQLSAPGVLDVEIPITMDNPRSVIRQAVQRAIEEKIGVKGQGPFRHVMLVLPKCRMDCGWAAYAYINSYLSVYQGGYYAFPAVGLHEIGHNMGFGHSGGPDGKTYSDHACMMGNPHYKDDVADMCYNPAKSYQIVVNGGGWYDRGRVETFNPMSASSSWAGTLIGVSELDAPTLYGVADHANSRVVLKIETLTKLDLFVGFNRATGMNADNKMASDMVTVTEANNDGRGYSTSAMKAMLAQGQAYGVANWRGTGLTMTVFVDSIRLDASPGYAKVRVTLDRNRAGGVTTFSPTYRPTPPPTPSPTPLPTPYPTPGPTMPPSLSPTTLPPVTPSPVFVSELSTNIESSKGRCKSIMFTITNIAGADVVIRGLDIVNRRNAATTVTIYTQMGSLEELGDYALNMIGWNMIHQSQKMGQSNKLMELDDFASEIRISVGHAQSFYIHSTGGLMYKTADDGGEPDDEMFSEITGQDQAIAISAGRVLRGHFRHNNGPGIWAGVVKYYLN
;
A
#
# COMPACT_ATOMS: atom_id res chain seq x y z
N MET A 1 -6.66 -22.13 17.21
CA MET A 1 -5.73 -22.74 16.24
C MET A 1 -6.31 -23.94 15.51
N ARG A 2 -6.49 -25.11 16.15
CA ARG A 2 -6.82 -26.36 15.41
C ARG A 2 -8.18 -26.33 14.67
N GLU A 3 -9.16 -25.58 15.17
CA GLU A 3 -10.45 -25.34 14.46
C GLU A 3 -10.30 -24.40 13.26
N ALA A 4 -9.51 -23.33 13.38
CA ALA A 4 -9.29 -22.36 12.29
C ALA A 4 -8.67 -22.97 11.03
N LEU A 5 -8.03 -24.15 11.15
CA LEU A 5 -7.49 -24.92 10.04
C LEU A 5 -8.55 -25.73 9.25
N GLN A 6 -9.80 -25.80 9.72
CA GLN A 6 -10.89 -26.51 9.02
C GLN A 6 -11.73 -25.60 8.11
N GLU A 7 -11.66 -24.28 8.27
CA GLU A 7 -12.54 -23.31 7.57
C GLU A 7 -11.85 -22.54 6.42
N GLY A 8 -10.64 -22.94 6.02
CA GLY A 8 -9.95 -22.36 4.85
C GLY A 8 -9.59 -20.87 4.94
N THR A 9 -9.60 -20.30 6.15
CA THR A 9 -9.20 -18.90 6.39
C THR A 9 -7.69 -18.77 6.44
N LEU A 10 -7.16 -17.67 5.89
CA LEU A 10 -5.76 -17.57 5.50
C LEU A 10 -5.16 -16.22 5.89
N VAL A 11 -3.87 -16.19 6.21
CA VAL A 11 -3.16 -15.01 6.75
C VAL A 11 -1.88 -14.72 5.96
N SER A 12 -1.69 -13.44 5.62
CA SER A 12 -0.58 -12.86 4.85
C SER A 12 -0.29 -11.43 5.36
N ALA A 13 0.87 -10.86 5.02
CA ALA A 13 1.41 -9.68 5.69
C ALA A 13 1.88 -8.52 4.78
N VAL A 14 1.77 -7.32 5.36
CA VAL A 14 2.40 -5.99 5.15
C VAL A 14 3.85 -6.08 4.57
N SER A 15 4.43 -5.13 3.81
CA SER A 15 4.19 -3.66 3.71
C SER A 15 4.67 -3.00 2.39
N THR A 16 4.70 -1.65 2.33
CA THR A 16 4.92 -0.80 1.12
C THR A 16 6.21 0.03 1.07
N ILE A 17 6.43 0.65 -0.10
CA ILE A 17 7.59 1.46 -0.54
C ILE A 17 7.08 2.69 -1.33
N GLU A 18 7.60 3.93 -1.13
CA GLU A 18 7.55 5.02 -2.15
C GLU A 18 8.63 6.16 -2.06
N TYR A 19 8.76 6.95 -3.13
CA TYR A 19 10.03 7.52 -3.66
C TYR A 19 10.25 9.04 -3.41
N VAL A 20 11.52 9.47 -3.25
CA VAL A 20 11.93 10.86 -2.94
C VAL A 20 11.96 11.77 -4.18
N ILE A 21 11.43 13.00 -4.04
CA ILE A 21 11.36 14.03 -5.09
C ILE A 21 12.64 14.90 -5.10
N PRO A 22 13.23 15.25 -6.26
CA PRO A 22 14.35 16.20 -6.33
C PRO A 22 13.92 17.66 -6.07
N GLU A 23 14.89 18.49 -5.70
CA GLU A 23 14.68 19.83 -5.12
C GLU A 23 13.99 20.82 -6.08
N THR A 24 13.03 21.60 -5.57
CA THR A 24 12.44 22.75 -6.26
C THR A 24 13.02 24.03 -5.68
N VAL A 25 13.73 24.82 -6.49
CA VAL A 25 14.30 26.11 -6.06
C VAL A 25 13.22 27.19 -6.05
N VAL A 26 12.90 27.72 -4.86
CA VAL A 26 12.00 28.87 -4.72
C VAL A 26 12.82 30.16 -4.78
N VAL A 27 12.74 30.87 -5.91
CA VAL A 27 13.27 32.24 -6.03
C VAL A 27 12.17 33.22 -5.63
N VAL A 28 12.43 34.02 -4.60
CA VAL A 28 11.52 35.09 -4.16
C VAL A 28 12.04 36.42 -4.71
N GLU A 29 11.55 36.86 -5.86
CA GLU A 29 11.74 38.22 -6.33
C GLU A 29 10.79 39.17 -5.61
N THR A 30 11.31 40.02 -4.73
CA THR A 30 10.54 41.13 -4.13
C THR A 30 10.46 42.29 -5.13
N PRO A 31 9.27 42.74 -5.56
CA PRO A 31 9.17 43.85 -6.50
C PRO A 31 9.61 45.16 -5.85
N SER A 32 10.59 45.84 -6.46
CA SER A 32 10.99 47.19 -6.09
C SER A 32 9.82 48.17 -6.24
N PRO A 33 9.63 49.15 -5.32
CA PRO A 33 8.53 50.09 -5.39
C PRO A 33 8.71 51.05 -6.58
N SER A 34 7.85 50.92 -7.60
CA SER A 34 7.77 51.84 -8.73
C SER A 34 7.06 53.14 -8.33
N PRO A 35 7.50 54.31 -8.84
CA PRO A 35 7.00 55.61 -8.39
C PRO A 35 5.61 55.95 -8.95
N SER A 36 4.81 56.63 -8.13
CA SER A 36 3.46 57.10 -8.45
C SER A 36 3.43 58.22 -9.49
N SER A 37 2.48 58.18 -10.43
CA SER A 37 2.07 59.33 -11.26
C SER A 37 0.62 59.19 -11.77
N PRO A 38 -0.05 60.30 -12.14
CA PRO A 38 -1.52 60.43 -12.07
C PRO A 38 -2.30 59.99 -13.34
N PRO A 39 -3.65 59.87 -13.27
CA PRO A 39 -4.45 59.25 -14.32
C PRO A 39 -4.81 60.18 -15.49
N SER A 40 -5.15 59.58 -16.64
CA SER A 40 -5.73 60.24 -17.82
C SER A 40 -6.89 59.41 -18.41
N SER A 41 -7.76 60.06 -19.20
CA SER A 41 -9.12 59.58 -19.49
C SER A 41 -9.41 59.27 -20.97
N ALA A 42 -10.19 58.20 -21.19
CA ALA A 42 -11.23 58.02 -22.20
C ALA A 42 -11.08 58.55 -23.65
N SER A 43 -10.91 57.62 -24.60
CA SER A 43 -11.45 57.62 -26.00
C SER A 43 -10.99 56.32 -26.69
N SER A 44 -11.79 55.35 -27.15
CA SER A 44 -12.99 55.31 -28.03
C SER A 44 -12.65 55.11 -29.52
N SER A 45 -13.32 54.14 -30.17
CA SER A 45 -13.40 53.86 -31.63
C SER A 45 -12.10 53.52 -32.39
N SER A 46 -12.09 52.85 -33.55
CA SER A 46 -12.91 51.74 -34.11
C SER A 46 -12.34 51.37 -35.51
N SER A 47 -12.72 50.21 -36.07
CA SER A 47 -12.65 49.88 -37.53
C SER A 47 -11.26 49.85 -38.23
N SER A 48 -11.03 49.09 -39.31
CA SER A 48 -11.71 47.90 -39.87
C SER A 48 -10.84 47.21 -40.94
N SER A 49 -11.21 45.96 -41.29
CA SER A 49 -11.20 45.41 -42.66
C SER A 49 -9.93 45.43 -43.56
N SER A 50 -9.44 44.20 -43.89
CA SER A 50 -9.22 43.68 -45.27
C SER A 50 -8.10 44.28 -46.15
N SER A 51 -7.43 43.62 -47.12
CA SER A 51 -7.38 42.23 -47.67
C SER A 51 -6.02 42.03 -48.41
N SER A 52 -5.71 41.13 -49.37
CA SER A 52 -6.38 40.00 -50.07
C SER A 52 -5.35 39.16 -50.87
N GLY A 53 -5.31 37.83 -50.68
CA GLY A 53 -4.76 36.85 -51.63
C GLY A 53 -3.22 36.76 -51.78
N GLY A 54 -2.65 35.68 -52.31
CA GLY A 54 -3.27 34.37 -52.62
C GLY A 54 -2.50 33.51 -53.65
N GLY A 55 -2.32 32.21 -53.34
CA GLY A 55 -1.75 31.18 -54.25
C GLY A 55 -0.22 31.17 -54.39
N GLY A 56 0.44 30.04 -54.67
CA GLY A 56 -0.06 28.64 -54.67
C GLY A 56 0.84 27.65 -55.44
N GLY A 57 1.13 26.48 -54.84
CA GLY A 57 1.79 25.32 -55.48
C GLY A 57 3.32 25.40 -55.69
N GLU A 58 4.04 24.33 -56.05
CA GLU A 58 3.81 22.88 -55.87
C GLU A 58 5.09 22.07 -56.23
N THR A 59 5.35 20.91 -55.59
CA THR A 59 6.44 19.92 -55.91
C THR A 59 7.91 20.42 -55.80
N GLY A 60 8.97 19.58 -55.77
CA GLY A 60 9.10 18.13 -55.53
C GLY A 60 10.44 17.52 -56.04
N GLY A 61 11.25 16.91 -55.15
CA GLY A 61 12.55 16.26 -55.47
C GLY A 61 13.72 17.24 -55.69
N GLY A 62 15.01 16.82 -55.70
CA GLY A 62 15.61 15.51 -55.39
C GLY A 62 16.93 15.28 -56.14
N ALA A 63 18.03 14.96 -55.43
CA ALA A 63 19.41 14.74 -55.91
C ALA A 63 20.12 15.95 -56.59
N ASP A 64 21.44 16.08 -56.77
CA ASP A 64 22.69 15.80 -55.98
C ASP A 64 23.82 16.66 -56.68
N ASP A 65 25.15 16.62 -56.49
CA ASP A 65 26.08 15.73 -55.78
C ASP A 65 27.47 16.41 -55.50
N ASP A 66 28.22 15.84 -54.54
CA ASP A 66 29.71 15.77 -54.40
C ASP A 66 30.59 17.09 -54.27
N PRO A 67 31.94 17.04 -54.03
CA PRO A 67 32.44 17.24 -52.66
C PRO A 67 33.70 18.13 -52.46
N SER A 68 34.11 18.31 -51.18
CA SER A 68 35.45 17.94 -50.63
C SER A 68 36.06 18.95 -49.61
N SER A 69 37.10 18.48 -48.88
CA SER A 69 38.03 19.21 -47.99
C SER A 69 37.63 19.63 -46.56
N PHE A 70 38.09 18.80 -45.61
CA PHE A 70 38.52 19.10 -44.24
C PHE A 70 39.72 20.10 -44.17
N PRO A 71 40.21 20.57 -42.99
CA PRO A 71 39.59 20.71 -41.66
C PRO A 71 39.96 22.01 -40.84
N SER A 72 39.38 22.10 -39.63
CA SER A 72 40.03 22.51 -38.36
C SER A 72 40.22 23.98 -37.91
N SER A 73 39.95 24.16 -36.61
CA SER A 73 40.52 25.12 -35.64
C SER A 73 40.07 26.59 -35.66
N PHE A 74 39.71 27.09 -34.47
CA PHE A 74 39.60 28.51 -34.11
C PHE A 74 40.20 28.74 -32.71
N PRO A 75 41.11 29.71 -32.52
CA PRO A 75 41.70 30.04 -31.22
C PRO A 75 40.97 31.21 -30.51
N SER A 76 41.35 31.46 -29.25
CA SER A 76 40.82 32.50 -28.36
C SER A 76 41.51 33.86 -28.55
N SER A 77 40.85 35.00 -28.21
CA SER A 77 41.31 35.91 -27.13
C SER A 77 40.52 37.24 -26.97
N ARG A 78 40.36 37.66 -25.69
CA ARG A 78 40.47 39.04 -25.11
C ARG A 78 39.63 40.24 -25.66
N ALA A 79 39.31 41.28 -24.87
CA ALA A 79 39.50 41.54 -23.43
C ALA A 79 38.56 42.63 -22.84
N SER A 80 38.36 42.55 -21.52
CA SER A 80 38.30 43.64 -20.51
C SER A 80 37.40 44.88 -20.68
N THR A 81 36.63 45.14 -19.63
CA THR A 81 36.91 46.30 -18.75
C THR A 81 36.38 46.01 -17.34
N ALA A 82 36.88 46.73 -16.32
CA ALA A 82 36.47 46.55 -14.92
C ALA A 82 36.49 47.88 -14.17
N ALA A 83 35.58 48.05 -13.22
CA ALA A 83 35.53 49.14 -12.25
C ALA A 83 35.13 48.59 -10.87
N SER A 84 35.61 49.20 -9.79
CA SER A 84 35.53 48.66 -8.42
C SER A 84 34.90 49.67 -7.47
N ALA A 85 33.97 49.22 -6.62
CA ALA A 85 33.44 49.99 -5.50
C ALA A 85 33.26 49.11 -4.25
N THR A 86 34.21 49.25 -3.32
CA THR A 86 34.14 49.04 -1.85
C THR A 86 32.97 48.22 -1.26
N ALA A 87 33.32 47.12 -0.59
CA ALA A 87 32.41 46.42 0.32
C ALA A 87 32.11 47.24 1.60
N SER A 88 30.89 47.11 2.11
CA SER A 88 30.49 47.57 3.45
C SER A 88 30.00 46.37 4.25
N ALA A 89 30.43 46.23 5.50
CA ALA A 89 30.10 45.09 6.34
C ALA A 89 28.73 45.26 7.01
N ALA A 90 27.69 44.64 6.43
CA ALA A 90 26.36 44.55 7.03
C ALA A 90 26.22 43.25 7.84
N THR A 91 26.12 43.36 9.16
CA THR A 91 25.98 42.20 10.06
C THR A 91 24.60 41.57 9.86
N THR A 92 24.54 40.41 9.19
CA THR A 92 23.28 39.70 8.95
C THR A 92 22.87 38.89 10.18
N THR A 93 22.09 39.48 11.09
CA THR A 93 21.41 38.74 12.15
C THR A 93 20.36 37.80 11.56
N THR A 94 20.59 36.49 11.65
CA THR A 94 19.66 35.47 11.17
C THR A 94 18.46 35.35 12.12
N THR A 95 17.43 36.14 11.90
CA THR A 95 16.14 36.00 12.60
C THR A 95 15.47 34.71 12.14
N VAL A 96 15.37 33.71 13.04
CA VAL A 96 14.62 32.48 12.76
C VAL A 96 13.13 32.80 12.78
N ILE A 97 12.45 32.62 11.65
CA ILE A 97 10.99 32.73 11.55
C ILE A 97 10.41 31.32 11.78
N GLU A 98 9.99 31.03 13.01
CA GLU A 98 9.53 29.69 13.40
C GLU A 98 8.17 29.30 12.76
N SER A 99 7.37 30.27 12.31
CA SER A 99 6.18 30.01 11.51
C SER A 99 5.74 31.22 10.68
N VAL A 100 5.00 30.95 9.59
CA VAL A 100 4.27 31.95 8.79
C VAL A 100 2.83 31.48 8.66
N SER A 101 1.88 32.32 9.08
CA SER A 101 0.45 32.05 8.87
C SER A 101 -0.03 32.68 7.57
N LEU A 102 -0.55 31.85 6.65
CA LEU A 102 -1.26 32.33 5.47
C LEU A 102 -2.73 32.66 5.80
N PRO A 103 -3.38 33.58 5.07
CA PRO A 103 -4.81 33.82 5.20
C PRO A 103 -5.63 32.63 4.64
N PRO A 104 -6.92 32.46 5.03
CA PRO A 104 -7.75 31.37 4.54
C PRO A 104 -7.99 31.43 3.02
N GLY A 105 -7.57 30.38 2.31
CA GLY A 105 -7.74 30.21 0.86
C GLY A 105 -7.13 28.89 0.38
N GLU A 106 -7.39 28.47 -0.87
CA GLU A 106 -6.75 27.29 -1.44
C GLU A 106 -5.27 27.56 -1.80
N VAL A 107 -4.39 26.70 -1.30
CA VAL A 107 -2.96 26.73 -1.64
C VAL A 107 -2.75 25.91 -2.92
N MET A 108 -2.77 26.57 -4.07
CA MET A 108 -2.52 25.96 -5.37
C MET A 108 -1.03 25.68 -5.58
N ILE A 109 -0.61 24.44 -5.29
CA ILE A 109 0.77 23.98 -5.53
C ILE A 109 0.95 23.66 -7.02
N TYR A 110 1.68 24.53 -7.72
CA TYR A 110 2.10 24.31 -9.11
C TYR A 110 3.25 23.30 -9.17
N THR A 111 2.92 22.01 -9.20
CA THR A 111 3.91 20.97 -9.56
C THR A 111 4.28 21.07 -11.04
N ASP A 112 5.57 20.96 -11.35
CA ASP A 112 6.12 20.83 -12.70
C ASP A 112 5.23 19.93 -13.59
N PRO A 113 4.73 20.42 -14.75
CA PRO A 113 3.83 19.66 -15.62
C PRO A 113 4.40 18.34 -16.14
N GLU A 114 5.71 18.25 -16.39
CA GLU A 114 6.37 17.03 -16.86
C GLU A 114 6.54 16.02 -15.71
N ILE A 115 6.95 16.47 -14.53
CA ILE A 115 7.01 15.62 -13.33
C ILE A 115 5.60 15.12 -13.00
N HIS A 116 4.59 15.99 -13.03
CA HIS A 116 3.20 15.60 -12.80
C HIS A 116 2.64 14.70 -13.93
N ALA A 117 3.08 14.84 -15.17
CA ALA A 117 2.78 13.89 -16.26
C ALA A 117 3.54 12.57 -16.13
N ARG A 118 4.74 12.55 -15.54
CA ARG A 118 5.51 11.33 -15.26
C ARG A 118 4.93 10.55 -14.08
N TRP A 119 4.56 11.23 -12.99
CA TRP A 119 3.83 10.64 -11.86
C TRP A 119 2.47 10.10 -12.30
N ARG A 120 1.70 10.86 -13.09
CA ARG A 120 0.44 10.36 -13.67
C ARG A 120 0.69 9.11 -14.55
N ARG A 121 1.68 9.11 -15.44
CA ARG A 121 2.01 7.91 -16.25
C ARG A 121 2.42 6.70 -15.41
N LEU A 122 3.19 6.89 -14.32
CA LEU A 122 3.63 5.80 -13.45
C LEU A 122 2.47 5.21 -12.61
N GLN A 123 1.61 6.04 -12.03
CA GLN A 123 0.46 5.58 -11.24
C GLN A 123 -0.71 5.10 -12.13
N GLN A 124 -0.89 5.68 -13.33
CA GLN A 124 -1.73 5.10 -14.38
C GLN A 124 -1.22 3.71 -14.74
N GLY A 125 0.08 3.55 -15.00
CA GLY A 125 0.70 2.25 -15.27
C GLY A 125 0.49 1.19 -14.17
N ARG A 126 0.22 1.61 -12.92
CA ARG A 126 -0.17 0.74 -11.80
C ARG A 126 -1.64 0.31 -11.89
N TYR A 127 -2.60 1.25 -11.96
CA TYR A 127 -4.04 0.93 -11.81
C TYR A 127 -4.86 0.91 -13.12
N ALA A 128 -4.32 1.34 -14.28
CA ALA A 128 -5.08 1.43 -15.54
C ALA A 128 -4.23 1.21 -16.81
N GLY A 129 -4.89 0.99 -17.94
CA GLY A 129 -4.31 0.54 -19.20
C GLY A 129 -4.03 -0.98 -19.23
N VAL A 130 -3.35 -1.42 -20.30
CA VAL A 130 -2.92 -2.81 -20.50
C VAL A 130 -1.92 -3.25 -19.42
N LYS A 131 -1.95 -4.54 -19.09
CA LYS A 131 -1.14 -5.20 -18.05
C LYS A 131 -0.63 -6.54 -18.59
N SER A 132 0.55 -6.55 -19.20
CA SER A 132 1.21 -7.79 -19.61
C SER A 132 1.42 -8.71 -18.41
N ALA A 133 1.07 -9.99 -18.54
CA ALA A 133 1.15 -10.96 -17.46
C ALA A 133 1.78 -12.28 -17.93
N LEU A 134 2.87 -12.68 -17.28
CA LEU A 134 3.47 -14.00 -17.46
C LEU A 134 2.99 -14.94 -16.34
N VAL A 135 2.39 -16.06 -16.70
CA VAL A 135 2.16 -17.17 -15.78
C VAL A 135 3.28 -18.17 -15.95
N VAL A 136 3.85 -18.64 -14.84
CA VAL A 136 4.98 -19.58 -14.84
C VAL A 136 4.55 -20.86 -14.15
N ARG A 137 4.31 -21.92 -14.92
CA ARG A 137 4.00 -23.26 -14.38
C ARG A 137 5.30 -23.96 -14.03
N VAL A 138 5.48 -24.27 -12.76
CA VAL A 138 6.74 -24.83 -12.24
C VAL A 138 6.63 -26.35 -12.07
N THR A 139 7.61 -27.07 -12.62
CA THR A 139 7.91 -28.46 -12.26
C THR A 139 9.14 -28.46 -11.36
N ALA A 140 9.02 -28.99 -10.16
CA ALA A 140 10.09 -29.20 -9.20
C ALA A 140 10.54 -30.67 -9.20
N GLN A 141 11.76 -30.92 -8.72
CA GLN A 141 12.30 -32.27 -8.60
C GLN A 141 11.56 -33.10 -7.53
N GLY A 142 11.45 -34.41 -7.76
CA GLY A 142 10.91 -35.37 -6.79
C GLY A 142 9.39 -35.59 -6.89
N GLU A 143 8.89 -36.46 -6.01
CA GLU A 143 7.47 -36.86 -6.01
C GLU A 143 6.54 -35.67 -5.76
N GLY A 144 5.44 -35.57 -6.51
CA GLY A 144 4.46 -34.49 -6.35
C GLY A 144 4.98 -33.10 -6.73
N GLY A 145 6.20 -32.98 -7.28
CA GLY A 145 6.76 -31.74 -7.82
C GLY A 145 6.11 -31.25 -9.12
N VAL A 146 4.90 -31.69 -9.46
CA VAL A 146 4.23 -31.36 -10.73
C VAL A 146 2.91 -30.64 -10.45
N VAL A 147 2.69 -29.51 -11.14
CA VAL A 147 1.36 -28.89 -11.23
C VAL A 147 0.49 -29.76 -12.14
N LEU A 148 -0.57 -30.35 -11.58
CA LEU A 148 -1.40 -31.36 -12.26
C LEU A 148 -2.15 -30.83 -13.50
N ALA A 149 -2.40 -29.52 -13.57
CA ALA A 149 -3.03 -28.88 -14.72
C ALA A 149 -2.03 -28.66 -15.86
N ASP A 150 -2.48 -28.81 -17.10
CA ASP A 150 -1.68 -28.46 -18.28
C ASP A 150 -1.64 -26.94 -18.51
N ALA A 151 -0.68 -26.49 -19.33
CA ALA A 151 -0.50 -25.06 -19.59
C ALA A 151 -1.76 -24.43 -20.23
N ARG A 152 -2.55 -25.18 -21.01
CA ARG A 152 -3.81 -24.71 -21.60
C ARG A 152 -4.89 -24.46 -20.55
N THR A 153 -5.02 -25.35 -19.57
CA THR A 153 -5.96 -25.22 -18.45
C THR A 153 -5.62 -24.00 -17.59
N ILE A 154 -4.32 -23.78 -17.30
CA ILE A 154 -3.85 -22.59 -16.59
C ILE A 154 -4.15 -21.32 -17.38
N SER A 155 -3.81 -21.31 -18.68
CA SER A 155 -4.08 -20.20 -19.59
C SER A 155 -5.58 -19.85 -19.62
N ASN A 156 -6.46 -20.86 -19.69
CA ASN A 156 -7.90 -20.65 -19.73
C ASN A 156 -8.43 -20.03 -18.44
N LYS A 157 -8.06 -20.56 -17.28
CA LYS A 157 -8.59 -20.10 -15.98
C LYS A 157 -8.11 -18.72 -15.56
N ILE A 158 -6.95 -18.29 -16.06
CA ILE A 158 -6.40 -16.95 -15.77
C ILE A 158 -6.90 -15.92 -16.80
N PHE A 159 -6.99 -16.28 -18.09
CA PHE A 159 -7.20 -15.33 -19.19
C PHE A 159 -8.45 -15.53 -20.07
N GLY A 160 -9.11 -16.70 -20.02
CA GLY A 160 -10.27 -17.04 -20.88
C GLY A 160 -9.91 -17.55 -22.27
N THR A 161 -8.64 -17.87 -22.53
CA THR A 161 -8.05 -18.19 -23.84
C THR A 161 -8.67 -19.39 -24.57
N TYR A 162 -9.39 -20.26 -23.88
CA TYR A 162 -10.09 -21.42 -24.44
C TYR A 162 -11.59 -21.42 -24.10
N GLY A 163 -12.18 -20.23 -23.89
CA GLY A 163 -13.63 -20.02 -23.80
C GLY A 163 -14.18 -19.86 -22.39
N ASP A 164 -13.34 -19.87 -21.35
CA ASP A 164 -13.75 -19.46 -20.01
C ASP A 164 -14.16 -17.97 -20.00
N ARG A 165 -15.16 -17.64 -19.17
CA ARG A 165 -15.77 -16.31 -19.07
C ARG A 165 -15.63 -15.71 -17.67
N VAL A 166 -15.32 -16.50 -16.66
CA VAL A 166 -15.32 -16.10 -15.24
C VAL A 166 -13.90 -16.31 -14.71
N THR A 167 -13.00 -15.42 -15.12
CA THR A 167 -11.55 -15.52 -14.91
C THR A 167 -11.02 -14.31 -14.16
N MET A 168 -9.78 -14.40 -13.67
CA MET A 168 -9.11 -13.25 -13.05
C MET A 168 -9.08 -12.04 -14.00
N ALA A 169 -8.70 -12.25 -15.26
CA ALA A 169 -8.68 -11.19 -16.26
C ALA A 169 -10.07 -10.63 -16.60
N SER A 170 -11.10 -11.47 -16.76
CA SER A 170 -12.43 -11.00 -17.15
C SER A 170 -13.11 -10.20 -16.04
N GLN A 171 -12.95 -10.59 -14.77
CA GLN A 171 -13.51 -9.85 -13.65
C GLN A 171 -12.74 -8.54 -13.37
N PHE A 172 -11.43 -8.49 -13.62
CA PHE A 172 -10.69 -7.22 -13.64
C PHE A 172 -11.20 -6.26 -14.71
N ALA A 173 -11.40 -6.75 -15.94
CA ALA A 173 -11.95 -5.95 -17.03
C ALA A 173 -13.37 -5.43 -16.71
N ARG A 174 -14.19 -6.23 -16.00
CA ARG A 174 -15.52 -5.81 -15.53
C ARG A 174 -15.43 -4.74 -14.45
N CYS A 175 -14.83 -5.04 -13.28
CA CYS A 175 -14.77 -4.10 -12.15
C CYS A 175 -14.11 -2.75 -12.50
N SER A 176 -13.27 -2.73 -13.54
CA SER A 176 -12.59 -1.53 -14.05
C SER A 176 -13.27 -0.83 -15.24
N TYR A 177 -14.42 -1.30 -15.74
CA TYR A 177 -15.03 -0.80 -16.99
C TYR A 177 -14.05 -0.74 -18.18
N GLY A 178 -13.28 -1.82 -18.34
CA GLY A 178 -12.23 -1.96 -19.35
C GLY A 178 -11.01 -1.05 -19.14
N LYS A 179 -10.92 -0.32 -18.02
CA LYS A 179 -9.77 0.55 -17.74
C LYS A 179 -8.53 -0.22 -17.26
N PHE A 180 -8.65 -1.47 -16.83
CA PHE A 180 -7.53 -2.35 -16.47
C PHE A 180 -7.70 -3.70 -17.16
N GLU A 181 -6.81 -4.00 -18.11
CA GLU A 181 -6.88 -5.20 -18.95
C GLU A 181 -5.63 -6.05 -18.72
N VAL A 182 -5.79 -7.30 -18.26
CA VAL A 182 -4.68 -8.24 -18.05
C VAL A 182 -4.52 -9.12 -19.29
N VAL A 183 -3.32 -9.09 -19.90
CA VAL A 183 -3.07 -9.64 -21.25
C VAL A 183 -1.89 -10.60 -21.27
N TYR A 184 -1.88 -11.49 -22.27
CA TYR A 184 -1.02 -12.67 -22.32
C TYR A 184 -0.24 -12.84 -23.65
N ASP A 185 -0.44 -11.91 -24.59
CA ASP A 185 -0.03 -12.00 -26.00
C ASP A 185 0.66 -10.75 -26.55
N ARG A 186 0.83 -9.70 -25.72
CA ARG A 186 1.35 -8.39 -26.12
C ARG A 186 1.90 -7.58 -24.95
N ASP A 187 2.62 -6.52 -25.27
CA ASP A 187 3.34 -5.65 -24.32
C ASP A 187 4.45 -6.41 -23.57
N TYR A 188 5.15 -7.29 -24.32
CA TYR A 188 6.34 -8.05 -23.88
C TYR A 188 7.66 -7.41 -24.37
N GLY A 189 7.61 -6.17 -24.86
CA GLY A 189 8.78 -5.39 -25.25
C GLY A 189 9.53 -5.94 -26.50
N PRO A 190 10.80 -5.57 -26.70
CA PRO A 190 11.53 -5.87 -27.94
C PRO A 190 11.68 -7.35 -28.30
N ASN A 191 11.53 -8.26 -27.32
CA ASN A 191 11.68 -9.70 -27.49
C ASN A 191 10.33 -10.45 -27.60
N GLU A 192 9.21 -9.74 -27.75
CA GLU A 192 7.84 -10.27 -27.71
C GLU A 192 7.64 -11.55 -28.53
N SER A 193 7.98 -11.54 -29.82
CA SER A 193 7.83 -12.71 -30.70
C SER A 193 8.67 -13.92 -30.27
N TYR A 194 9.84 -13.69 -29.67
CA TYR A 194 10.69 -14.76 -29.11
C TYR A 194 10.07 -15.32 -27.82
N ILE A 195 9.65 -14.44 -26.90
CA ILE A 195 9.01 -14.81 -25.63
C ILE A 195 7.75 -15.65 -25.90
N ILE A 196 6.86 -15.18 -26.78
CA ILE A 196 5.64 -15.89 -27.18
C ILE A 196 5.98 -17.27 -27.77
N GLY A 197 7.05 -17.38 -28.55
CA GLY A 197 7.55 -18.64 -29.10
C GLY A 197 8.11 -19.64 -28.08
N GLN A 198 8.36 -19.23 -26.82
CA GLN A 198 8.79 -20.12 -25.73
C GLN A 198 7.64 -20.55 -24.79
N LEU A 199 6.42 -20.01 -24.97
CA LEU A 199 5.28 -20.31 -24.11
C LEU A 199 4.64 -21.66 -24.48
N SER A 200 4.28 -22.44 -23.46
CA SER A 200 3.58 -23.73 -23.62
C SER A 200 2.08 -23.58 -23.91
N ALA A 201 1.50 -22.43 -23.54
CA ALA A 201 0.17 -21.97 -23.90
C ALA A 201 0.14 -20.42 -23.81
N PRO A 202 -0.87 -19.72 -24.34
CA PRO A 202 -0.91 -18.25 -24.30
C PRO A 202 -0.77 -17.72 -22.86
N GLY A 203 0.24 -16.88 -22.63
CA GLY A 203 0.62 -16.38 -21.30
C GLY A 203 1.28 -17.35 -20.33
N VAL A 204 1.48 -18.64 -20.69
CA VAL A 204 1.99 -19.67 -19.76
C VAL A 204 3.34 -20.23 -20.21
N LEU A 205 4.36 -19.96 -19.41
CA LEU A 205 5.71 -20.52 -19.55
C LEU A 205 5.88 -21.71 -18.60
N ASP A 206 6.15 -22.90 -19.14
CA ASP A 206 6.62 -24.02 -18.30
C ASP A 206 8.10 -23.83 -17.96
N VAL A 207 8.48 -24.06 -16.70
CA VAL A 207 9.88 -24.13 -16.25
C VAL A 207 10.11 -25.32 -15.33
N GLU A 208 11.31 -25.90 -15.37
CA GLU A 208 11.75 -26.95 -14.45
C GLU A 208 12.78 -26.37 -13.47
N ILE A 209 12.74 -26.78 -12.20
CA ILE A 209 13.73 -26.38 -11.19
C ILE A 209 14.45 -27.62 -10.61
N PRO A 210 15.80 -27.60 -10.50
CA PRO A 210 16.61 -28.74 -10.06
C PRO A 210 16.66 -28.87 -8.52
N ILE A 211 15.53 -28.63 -7.86
CA ILE A 211 15.34 -28.73 -6.40
C ILE A 211 13.93 -29.23 -6.09
N THR A 212 13.73 -29.80 -4.91
CA THR A 212 12.42 -30.26 -4.45
C THR A 212 11.57 -29.12 -3.87
N MET A 213 10.26 -29.35 -3.72
CA MET A 213 9.37 -28.46 -2.95
C MET A 213 9.63 -28.46 -1.43
N ASP A 214 10.56 -29.30 -0.96
CA ASP A 214 11.05 -29.37 0.41
C ASP A 214 12.18 -28.36 0.66
N ASN A 215 12.00 -27.12 0.17
CA ASN A 215 12.94 -26.01 0.26
C ASN A 215 12.25 -24.70 0.70
N PRO A 216 12.97 -23.75 1.34
CA PRO A 216 12.40 -22.45 1.72
C PRO A 216 11.84 -21.68 0.52
N ARG A 217 10.78 -20.88 0.73
CA ARG A 217 10.10 -20.12 -0.33
C ARG A 217 11.03 -19.11 -1.04
N SER A 218 12.07 -18.64 -0.35
CA SER A 218 13.15 -17.83 -0.92
C SER A 218 14.02 -18.62 -1.91
N VAL A 219 14.45 -19.82 -1.54
CA VAL A 219 15.23 -20.74 -2.40
C VAL A 219 14.42 -21.17 -3.63
N ILE A 220 13.15 -21.56 -3.45
CA ILE A 220 12.26 -21.93 -4.56
C ILE A 220 12.09 -20.76 -5.54
N ARG A 221 11.78 -19.56 -5.04
CA ARG A 221 11.65 -18.35 -5.88
C ARG A 221 12.92 -18.04 -6.67
N GLN A 222 14.10 -18.18 -6.07
CA GLN A 222 15.37 -17.97 -6.77
C GLN A 222 15.61 -19.01 -7.87
N ALA A 223 15.30 -20.29 -7.63
CA ALA A 223 15.43 -21.34 -8.64
C ALA A 223 14.49 -21.11 -9.83
N VAL A 224 13.23 -20.74 -9.56
CA VAL A 224 12.25 -20.38 -10.61
C VAL A 224 12.72 -19.16 -11.40
N GLN A 225 13.26 -18.13 -10.73
CA GLN A 225 13.78 -16.95 -11.41
C GLN A 225 14.97 -17.25 -12.34
N ARG A 226 15.87 -18.17 -11.96
CA ARG A 226 16.95 -18.65 -12.83
C ARG A 226 16.41 -19.40 -14.04
N ALA A 227 15.44 -20.31 -13.85
CA ALA A 227 14.84 -21.05 -14.96
C ALA A 227 14.07 -20.14 -15.95
N ILE A 228 13.47 -19.03 -15.48
CA ILE A 228 12.90 -17.99 -16.35
C ILE A 228 14.00 -17.24 -17.12
N GLU A 229 15.10 -16.87 -16.45
CA GLU A 229 16.25 -16.20 -17.09
C GLU A 229 16.89 -17.09 -18.16
N GLU A 230 17.11 -18.37 -17.86
CA GLU A 230 17.69 -19.37 -18.76
C GLU A 230 16.80 -19.65 -19.97
N LYS A 231 15.46 -19.69 -19.79
CA LYS A 231 14.52 -20.05 -20.87
C LYS A 231 14.10 -18.86 -21.77
N ILE A 232 13.94 -17.65 -21.21
CA ILE A 232 13.47 -16.47 -21.98
C ILE A 232 14.35 -15.22 -21.88
N GLY A 233 15.51 -15.29 -21.20
CA GLY A 233 16.43 -14.16 -21.06
C GLY A 233 15.96 -13.06 -20.10
N VAL A 234 14.92 -13.33 -19.30
CA VAL A 234 14.25 -12.31 -18.46
C VAL A 234 14.74 -12.34 -17.00
N LYS A 235 15.17 -11.17 -16.51
CA LYS A 235 15.52 -10.93 -15.10
C LYS A 235 14.40 -10.24 -14.34
N GLY A 236 14.00 -10.83 -13.22
CA GLY A 236 12.99 -10.27 -12.32
C GLY A 236 11.66 -10.06 -13.05
N GLN A 237 11.19 -8.81 -13.03
CA GLN A 237 9.97 -8.40 -13.72
C GLN A 237 10.03 -8.54 -15.25
N GLY A 238 11.20 -8.28 -15.86
CA GLY A 238 11.30 -8.17 -17.32
C GLY A 238 10.35 -7.14 -17.91
N PRO A 239 9.69 -7.43 -19.06
CA PRO A 239 8.69 -6.55 -19.66
C PRO A 239 7.30 -6.69 -19.02
N PHE A 240 7.05 -7.73 -18.22
CA PHE A 240 5.71 -8.08 -17.74
C PHE A 240 5.28 -7.14 -16.63
N ARG A 241 4.03 -6.63 -16.65
CA ARG A 241 3.48 -5.92 -15.49
C ARG A 241 3.29 -6.87 -14.30
N HIS A 242 2.86 -8.10 -14.54
CA HIS A 242 2.66 -9.12 -13.51
C HIS A 242 3.35 -10.45 -13.87
N VAL A 243 3.82 -11.17 -12.85
CA VAL A 243 4.33 -12.54 -12.96
C VAL A 243 3.64 -13.40 -11.92
N MET A 244 2.98 -14.47 -12.37
CA MET A 244 2.17 -15.38 -11.56
C MET A 244 2.86 -16.76 -11.51
N LEU A 245 3.57 -17.07 -10.43
CA LEU A 245 4.20 -18.38 -10.26
C LEU A 245 3.16 -19.40 -9.80
N VAL A 246 2.87 -20.40 -10.62
CA VAL A 246 2.04 -21.55 -10.24
C VAL A 246 2.97 -22.69 -9.84
N LEU A 247 3.10 -22.89 -8.53
CA LEU A 247 3.94 -23.91 -7.94
C LEU A 247 3.16 -25.22 -7.75
N PRO A 248 3.86 -26.38 -7.72
CA PRO A 248 3.29 -27.63 -7.23
C PRO A 248 2.74 -27.48 -5.81
N LYS A 249 2.02 -28.49 -5.32
CA LYS A 249 1.50 -28.46 -3.94
C LYS A 249 2.65 -28.28 -2.95
N CYS A 250 2.49 -27.30 -2.07
CA CYS A 250 3.45 -26.97 -1.03
C CYS A 250 3.76 -28.19 -0.14
N ARG A 251 5.01 -28.29 0.34
CA ARG A 251 5.45 -29.31 1.31
C ARG A 251 5.91 -28.75 2.67
N MET A 252 6.52 -27.56 2.71
CA MET A 252 6.92 -26.87 3.97
C MET A 252 6.20 -25.54 4.15
N ASP A 253 5.79 -25.24 5.39
CA ASP A 253 5.09 -24.00 5.80
C ASP A 253 3.78 -23.73 5.05
N CYS A 254 2.96 -24.76 4.84
CA CYS A 254 1.85 -24.78 3.87
C CYS A 254 0.51 -24.20 4.36
N GLY A 255 0.56 -23.16 5.19
CA GLY A 255 -0.63 -22.43 5.66
C GLY A 255 -1.23 -21.45 4.64
N TRP A 256 -0.86 -21.53 3.35
CA TRP A 256 -1.17 -20.51 2.34
C TRP A 256 -1.68 -21.11 1.01
N ALA A 257 -2.58 -20.39 0.34
CA ALA A 257 -3.17 -20.76 -0.95
C ALA A 257 -2.43 -20.06 -2.10
N ALA A 258 -2.26 -18.75 -1.93
CA ALA A 258 -1.40 -17.88 -2.69
C ALA A 258 -0.78 -16.83 -1.75
N TYR A 259 0.18 -16.06 -2.27
CA TYR A 259 0.68 -14.82 -1.67
C TYR A 259 1.32 -13.94 -2.76
N ALA A 260 1.32 -12.62 -2.57
CA ALA A 260 1.87 -11.67 -3.52
C ALA A 260 2.63 -10.53 -2.86
N TYR A 261 3.60 -10.00 -3.61
CA TYR A 261 4.41 -8.88 -3.16
C TYR A 261 3.66 -7.56 -3.38
N ILE A 262 3.58 -6.77 -2.30
CA ILE A 262 2.85 -5.52 -2.29
C ILE A 262 3.55 -4.47 -3.16
N ASN A 263 2.79 -3.70 -3.95
CA ASN A 263 3.31 -2.70 -4.91
C ASN A 263 4.27 -3.27 -5.98
N SER A 264 4.32 -4.59 -6.12
CA SER A 264 5.27 -5.34 -6.97
C SER A 264 4.59 -5.93 -8.22
N TYR A 265 5.32 -6.75 -8.97
CA TYR A 265 4.85 -7.53 -10.10
C TYR A 265 4.53 -8.99 -9.75
N LEU A 266 5.05 -9.50 -8.63
CA LEU A 266 5.12 -10.94 -8.37
C LEU A 266 3.96 -11.43 -7.49
N SER A 267 3.28 -12.47 -7.96
CA SER A 267 2.27 -13.27 -7.24
C SER A 267 2.64 -14.76 -7.31
N VAL A 268 2.31 -15.53 -6.27
CA VAL A 268 2.70 -16.95 -6.14
C VAL A 268 1.50 -17.76 -5.65
N TYR A 269 1.19 -18.87 -6.32
CA TYR A 269 0.04 -19.74 -6.06
C TYR A 269 0.53 -21.18 -5.91
N GLN A 270 -0.04 -21.98 -5.00
CA GLN A 270 0.30 -23.41 -4.90
C GLN A 270 -0.85 -24.31 -5.37
N GLY A 271 -0.51 -25.40 -6.06
CA GLY A 271 -1.48 -26.38 -6.55
C GLY A 271 -2.53 -25.76 -7.48
N GLY A 272 -3.82 -25.88 -7.11
CA GLY A 272 -4.95 -25.40 -7.93
C GLY A 272 -5.40 -23.96 -7.68
N TYR A 273 -4.88 -23.26 -6.67
CA TYR A 273 -5.47 -21.99 -6.22
C TYR A 273 -5.35 -20.83 -7.23
N TYR A 274 -4.48 -20.94 -8.23
CA TYR A 274 -4.43 -20.00 -9.37
C TYR A 274 -5.74 -19.97 -10.19
N ALA A 275 -6.53 -21.05 -10.15
CA ALA A 275 -7.74 -21.20 -10.95
C ALA A 275 -8.95 -20.49 -10.35
N PHE A 276 -8.87 -20.05 -9.08
CA PHE A 276 -9.97 -19.35 -8.42
C PHE A 276 -9.86 -17.85 -8.72
N PRO A 277 -10.79 -17.25 -9.50
CA PRO A 277 -10.64 -15.87 -9.98
C PRO A 277 -10.44 -14.88 -8.84
N ALA A 278 -11.21 -15.03 -7.77
CA ALA A 278 -11.16 -14.15 -6.60
C ALA A 278 -9.82 -14.20 -5.83
N VAL A 279 -9.11 -15.34 -5.85
CA VAL A 279 -7.73 -15.42 -5.32
C VAL A 279 -6.79 -14.65 -6.24
N GLY A 280 -6.92 -14.83 -7.56
CA GLY A 280 -6.17 -14.04 -8.54
C GLY A 280 -6.38 -12.53 -8.41
N LEU A 281 -7.61 -12.07 -8.15
CA LEU A 281 -7.87 -10.64 -7.88
C LEU A 281 -7.25 -10.17 -6.56
N HIS A 282 -7.28 -10.98 -5.49
CA HIS A 282 -6.65 -10.65 -4.20
C HIS A 282 -5.14 -10.39 -4.35
N GLU A 283 -4.42 -11.32 -4.98
CA GLU A 283 -2.97 -11.26 -5.14
C GLU A 283 -2.52 -10.14 -6.09
N ILE A 284 -3.21 -9.97 -7.23
CA ILE A 284 -2.96 -8.84 -8.13
C ILE A 284 -3.37 -7.51 -7.48
N GLY A 285 -4.33 -7.53 -6.56
CA GLY A 285 -4.66 -6.43 -5.66
C GLY A 285 -3.48 -5.99 -4.78
N HIS A 286 -2.72 -6.93 -4.22
CA HIS A 286 -1.46 -6.62 -3.53
C HIS A 286 -0.41 -6.04 -4.48
N ASN A 287 -0.24 -6.60 -5.68
CA ASN A 287 0.66 -6.02 -6.70
C ASN A 287 0.28 -4.57 -7.05
N MET A 288 -1.01 -4.22 -7.04
CA MET A 288 -1.49 -2.83 -7.17
C MET A 288 -1.38 -1.98 -5.90
N GLY A 289 -1.05 -2.57 -4.75
CA GLY A 289 -0.84 -1.85 -3.49
C GLY A 289 -2.03 -1.81 -2.54
N PHE A 290 -2.99 -2.73 -2.65
CA PHE A 290 -4.08 -2.87 -1.68
C PHE A 290 -3.66 -3.75 -0.49
N GLY A 291 -3.98 -3.32 0.73
CA GLY A 291 -3.92 -4.18 1.91
C GLY A 291 -5.22 -4.93 2.14
N HIS A 292 -5.20 -5.92 3.04
CA HIS A 292 -6.36 -6.74 3.36
C HIS A 292 -7.58 -5.93 3.86
N SER A 293 -8.74 -6.57 3.85
CA SER A 293 -9.98 -6.02 4.37
C SER A 293 -10.57 -6.90 5.46
N GLY A 294 -10.67 -6.35 6.65
CA GLY A 294 -11.31 -6.97 7.80
C GLY A 294 -12.79 -6.59 7.90
N GLY A 295 -13.59 -7.54 8.38
CA GLY A 295 -15.02 -7.38 8.60
C GLY A 295 -15.36 -6.76 9.96
N PRO A 296 -16.65 -6.75 10.32
CA PRO A 296 -17.12 -6.12 11.55
C PRO A 296 -16.70 -6.85 12.84
N ASP A 297 -16.05 -8.01 12.77
CA ASP A 297 -15.46 -8.70 13.93
C ASP A 297 -13.98 -8.33 14.19
N GLY A 298 -13.41 -7.42 13.39
CA GLY A 298 -12.05 -6.92 13.54
C GLY A 298 -10.94 -7.83 13.01
N LYS A 299 -11.25 -9.04 12.50
CA LYS A 299 -10.23 -9.93 11.92
C LYS A 299 -9.81 -9.45 10.53
N THR A 300 -8.53 -9.59 10.18
CA THR A 300 -7.89 -9.06 8.96
C THR A 300 -8.54 -9.45 7.61
N TYR A 301 -9.33 -10.52 7.57
CA TYR A 301 -9.91 -11.11 6.34
C TYR A 301 -11.43 -11.26 6.33
N SER A 302 -12.13 -10.90 7.40
CA SER A 302 -13.57 -11.18 7.52
C SER A 302 -14.47 -10.24 6.70
N ASP A 303 -13.90 -9.36 5.85
CA ASP A 303 -14.67 -8.63 4.84
C ASP A 303 -15.04 -9.59 3.70
N HIS A 304 -16.21 -10.22 3.82
CA HIS A 304 -16.79 -11.03 2.74
C HIS A 304 -17.58 -10.17 1.73
N ALA A 305 -17.42 -8.84 1.77
CA ALA A 305 -18.08 -7.87 0.89
C ALA A 305 -17.14 -7.34 -0.21
N CYS A 306 -15.86 -7.74 -0.22
CA CYS A 306 -14.93 -7.34 -1.27
C CYS A 306 -13.75 -8.29 -1.49
N MET A 307 -13.11 -8.17 -2.66
CA MET A 307 -11.99 -9.02 -3.09
C MET A 307 -10.76 -9.02 -2.17
N MET A 308 -10.54 -7.99 -1.34
CA MET A 308 -9.37 -7.91 -0.43
C MET A 308 -9.61 -8.51 0.97
N GLY A 309 -10.82 -9.02 1.27
CA GLY A 309 -11.06 -9.81 2.48
C GLY A 309 -11.04 -11.30 2.17
N ASN A 310 -12.16 -11.99 2.39
CA ASN A 310 -12.33 -13.41 2.07
C ASN A 310 -13.50 -13.58 1.06
N PRO A 311 -13.26 -13.29 -0.23
CA PRO A 311 -14.28 -13.29 -1.27
C PRO A 311 -14.78 -14.72 -1.58
N HIS A 312 -14.02 -15.51 -2.36
CA HIS A 312 -14.39 -16.87 -2.77
C HIS A 312 -13.15 -17.75 -2.97
N TYR A 313 -13.22 -18.99 -2.47
CA TYR A 313 -12.30 -20.08 -2.82
C TYR A 313 -13.02 -21.06 -3.75
N LYS A 314 -13.39 -20.57 -4.94
CA LYS A 314 -14.13 -21.32 -5.95
C LYS A 314 -13.65 -20.96 -7.35
N ASP A 315 -13.77 -21.94 -8.22
CA ASP A 315 -13.72 -21.78 -9.67
C ASP A 315 -15.09 -21.27 -10.18
N ASP A 316 -15.13 -20.65 -11.36
CA ASP A 316 -16.33 -20.12 -12.04
C ASP A 316 -17.23 -19.17 -11.20
N VAL A 317 -16.70 -18.58 -10.13
CA VAL A 317 -17.40 -17.63 -9.23
C VAL A 317 -16.48 -16.44 -8.95
N ALA A 318 -16.90 -15.24 -9.36
CA ALA A 318 -16.02 -14.06 -9.37
C ALA A 318 -16.73 -12.72 -9.18
N ASP A 319 -18.06 -12.64 -9.20
CA ASP A 319 -18.80 -11.38 -9.31
C ASP A 319 -18.81 -10.61 -7.98
N MET A 320 -17.66 -10.06 -7.63
CA MET A 320 -17.40 -9.16 -6.50
C MET A 320 -16.25 -8.21 -6.88
N CYS A 321 -16.33 -6.96 -6.45
CA CYS A 321 -15.27 -5.96 -6.69
C CYS A 321 -14.57 -5.55 -5.37
N TYR A 322 -13.87 -4.41 -5.37
CA TYR A 322 -13.21 -3.88 -4.18
C TYR A 322 -14.11 -2.95 -3.36
N ASN A 323 -13.83 -2.85 -2.04
CA ASN A 323 -14.58 -1.99 -1.13
C ASN A 323 -14.28 -0.49 -1.33
N PRO A 324 -15.08 0.43 -0.75
CA PRO A 324 -14.97 1.86 -1.00
C PRO A 324 -13.59 2.45 -0.71
N ALA A 325 -12.84 1.89 0.26
CA ALA A 325 -11.49 2.37 0.57
C ALA A 325 -10.50 2.09 -0.58
N LYS A 326 -10.52 0.90 -1.20
CA LYS A 326 -9.64 0.63 -2.36
C LYS A 326 -10.16 1.30 -3.63
N SER A 327 -11.48 1.41 -3.81
CA SER A 327 -12.07 2.21 -4.90
C SER A 327 -11.63 3.68 -4.83
N TYR A 328 -11.53 4.26 -3.63
CA TYR A 328 -10.92 5.59 -3.44
C TYR A 328 -9.45 5.59 -3.87
N GLN A 329 -8.65 4.63 -3.38
CA GLN A 329 -7.22 4.48 -3.68
C GLN A 329 -6.93 4.41 -5.19
N ILE A 330 -7.73 3.67 -5.96
CA ILE A 330 -7.63 3.58 -7.43
C ILE A 330 -7.81 4.95 -8.08
N VAL A 331 -8.87 5.67 -7.73
CA VAL A 331 -9.26 6.89 -8.44
C VAL A 331 -8.42 8.10 -8.04
N VAL A 332 -8.07 8.26 -6.76
CA VAL A 332 -7.30 9.45 -6.32
C VAL A 332 -5.85 9.43 -6.80
N ASN A 333 -5.27 8.24 -6.99
CA ASN A 333 -3.92 8.03 -7.51
C ASN A 333 -3.84 8.10 -9.06
N GLY A 334 -4.94 8.39 -9.75
CA GLY A 334 -4.92 8.84 -11.15
C GLY A 334 -4.95 7.76 -12.23
N GLY A 335 -4.95 6.47 -11.86
CA GLY A 335 -5.29 5.36 -12.75
C GLY A 335 -6.78 4.97 -12.62
N GLY A 336 -7.67 5.96 -12.65
CA GLY A 336 -9.06 5.81 -12.26
C GLY A 336 -9.86 4.84 -13.15
N TRP A 337 -10.35 3.76 -12.53
CA TRP A 337 -11.42 2.91 -13.08
C TRP A 337 -12.73 3.68 -13.21
N TYR A 338 -12.95 4.63 -12.30
CA TYR A 338 -14.13 5.49 -12.20
C TYR A 338 -13.69 6.95 -12.27
N ASP A 339 -14.54 7.85 -12.77
CA ASP A 339 -14.18 9.27 -12.87
C ASP A 339 -13.92 9.91 -11.50
N ARG A 340 -13.01 10.88 -11.44
CA ARG A 340 -12.69 11.62 -10.20
C ARG A 340 -13.91 12.35 -9.61
N GLY A 341 -14.91 12.68 -10.40
CA GLY A 341 -16.19 13.25 -9.94
C GLY A 341 -17.15 12.24 -9.27
N ARG A 342 -16.87 10.94 -9.35
CA ARG A 342 -17.61 9.88 -8.64
C ARG A 342 -17.05 9.62 -7.23
N VAL A 343 -16.04 10.37 -6.80
CA VAL A 343 -15.45 10.32 -5.46
C VAL A 343 -15.62 11.67 -4.80
N GLU A 344 -16.10 11.71 -3.56
CA GLU A 344 -16.23 12.94 -2.78
C GLU A 344 -15.44 12.86 -1.48
N THR A 345 -15.04 14.00 -0.91
CA THR A 345 -14.37 14.07 0.39
C THR A 345 -15.02 15.15 1.24
N PHE A 346 -15.60 14.75 2.36
CA PHE A 346 -16.36 15.61 3.26
C PHE A 346 -15.68 15.71 4.63
N ASN A 347 -15.53 16.93 5.15
CA ASN A 347 -15.04 17.19 6.50
C ASN A 347 -16.20 17.61 7.42
N PRO A 348 -16.62 16.79 8.41
CA PRO A 348 -17.74 17.11 9.30
C PRO A 348 -17.56 18.37 10.15
N MET A 349 -16.32 18.87 10.31
CA MET A 349 -16.04 20.11 11.03
C MET A 349 -16.25 21.38 10.18
N SER A 350 -16.43 21.24 8.86
CA SER A 350 -16.64 22.36 7.93
C SER A 350 -17.92 23.17 8.21
N ALA A 351 -18.08 24.30 7.52
CA ALA A 351 -19.16 25.25 7.76
C ALA A 351 -20.58 24.65 7.60
N SER A 352 -20.79 23.69 6.70
CA SER A 352 -22.09 23.02 6.55
C SER A 352 -22.43 22.08 7.71
N SER A 353 -21.42 21.56 8.43
CA SER A 353 -21.52 20.52 9.47
C SER A 353 -22.28 19.24 9.06
N SER A 354 -22.58 19.10 7.77
CA SER A 354 -23.43 18.06 7.21
C SER A 354 -23.17 17.88 5.72
N TRP A 355 -23.48 16.68 5.23
CA TRP A 355 -23.43 16.27 3.83
C TRP A 355 -24.65 15.41 3.53
N ALA A 356 -25.21 15.52 2.32
CA ALA A 356 -26.27 14.63 1.84
C ALA A 356 -26.06 14.37 0.34
N GLY A 357 -26.21 13.12 -0.09
CA GLY A 357 -25.99 12.75 -1.48
C GLY A 357 -26.46 11.34 -1.83
N THR A 358 -26.24 10.96 -3.09
CA THR A 358 -26.65 9.67 -3.65
C THR A 358 -25.41 8.82 -3.93
N LEU A 359 -25.33 7.65 -3.29
CA LEU A 359 -24.34 6.62 -3.56
C LEU A 359 -24.90 5.58 -4.53
N ILE A 360 -24.10 5.19 -5.51
CA ILE A 360 -24.38 4.07 -6.42
C ILE A 360 -23.32 2.97 -6.24
N GLY A 361 -23.69 1.73 -6.53
CA GLY A 361 -22.75 0.62 -6.51
C GLY A 361 -21.92 0.56 -7.78
N VAL A 362 -20.69 0.04 -7.68
CA VAL A 362 -19.73 -0.02 -8.80
C VAL A 362 -20.33 -0.68 -10.04
N SER A 363 -21.15 -1.73 -9.90
CA SER A 363 -21.79 -2.48 -10.99
C SER A 363 -22.75 -1.69 -11.86
N GLU A 364 -23.23 -0.52 -11.40
CA GLU A 364 -24.25 0.26 -12.09
C GLU A 364 -23.73 1.63 -12.56
N LEU A 365 -22.41 1.84 -12.60
CA LEU A 365 -21.78 3.12 -12.96
C LEU A 365 -22.17 3.65 -14.36
N ASP A 366 -22.35 2.71 -15.30
CA ASP A 366 -22.75 2.96 -16.69
C ASP A 366 -24.22 2.55 -16.95
N ALA A 367 -25.01 2.31 -15.91
CA ALA A 367 -26.40 1.84 -16.07
C ALA A 367 -27.30 2.92 -16.70
N PRO A 368 -28.17 2.55 -17.67
CA PRO A 368 -29.08 3.49 -18.29
C PRO A 368 -30.09 4.01 -17.27
N THR A 369 -30.38 5.32 -17.30
CA THR A 369 -31.25 5.93 -16.29
C THR A 369 -32.71 5.54 -16.49
N LEU A 370 -33.26 4.75 -15.57
CA LEU A 370 -34.68 4.38 -15.53
C LEU A 370 -35.34 4.92 -14.25
N TYR A 371 -36.65 5.16 -14.32
CA TYR A 371 -37.48 5.66 -13.20
C TYR A 371 -37.03 7.00 -12.58
N GLY A 372 -36.36 7.85 -13.38
CA GLY A 372 -36.17 9.27 -13.06
C GLY A 372 -35.21 9.54 -11.89
N VAL A 373 -34.11 8.79 -11.78
CA VAL A 373 -33.02 9.12 -10.84
C VAL A 373 -32.40 10.46 -11.27
N ALA A 374 -32.86 11.54 -10.64
CA ALA A 374 -32.66 12.92 -11.11
C ALA A 374 -31.19 13.39 -11.15
N ASP A 375 -30.24 12.59 -10.67
CA ASP A 375 -28.83 12.97 -10.63
C ASP A 375 -27.85 11.78 -10.68
N HIS A 376 -27.87 11.03 -11.79
CA HIS A 376 -26.80 10.05 -12.04
C HIS A 376 -25.43 10.75 -12.20
N ALA A 377 -25.39 11.97 -12.75
CA ALA A 377 -24.16 12.73 -12.96
C ALA A 377 -23.43 13.10 -11.66
N ASN A 378 -24.15 13.55 -10.62
CA ASN A 378 -23.57 13.86 -9.31
C ASN A 378 -23.66 12.70 -8.31
N SER A 379 -23.99 11.49 -8.75
CA SER A 379 -23.89 10.29 -7.92
C SER A 379 -22.42 9.93 -7.64
N ARG A 380 -22.16 9.37 -6.45
CA ARG A 380 -20.82 8.93 -6.03
C ARG A 380 -20.75 7.42 -5.88
N VAL A 381 -19.58 6.85 -6.15
CA VAL A 381 -19.21 5.49 -5.77
C VAL A 381 -18.66 5.46 -4.33
N VAL A 382 -17.92 6.51 -3.94
CA VAL A 382 -17.34 6.65 -2.60
C VAL A 382 -17.46 8.07 -2.05
N LEU A 383 -17.88 8.17 -0.80
CA LEU A 383 -17.68 9.33 0.07
C LEU A 383 -16.55 9.03 1.07
N LYS A 384 -15.44 9.77 1.00
CA LYS A 384 -14.48 9.85 2.11
C LYS A 384 -15.01 10.83 3.16
N ILE A 385 -14.98 10.43 4.43
CA ILE A 385 -15.20 11.31 5.58
C ILE A 385 -13.86 11.57 6.25
N GLU A 386 -13.48 12.83 6.28
CA GLU A 386 -12.16 13.35 6.65
C GLU A 386 -12.01 13.53 8.17
N THR A 387 -11.02 12.86 8.75
CA THR A 387 -10.69 12.91 10.18
C THR A 387 -9.57 13.90 10.53
N LEU A 388 -8.86 14.44 9.55
CA LEU A 388 -7.55 15.11 9.73
C LEU A 388 -6.56 14.27 10.55
N THR A 389 -6.69 12.95 10.45
CA THR A 389 -5.69 11.93 10.81
C THR A 389 -5.49 11.06 9.56
N LYS A 390 -4.49 10.18 9.56
CA LYS A 390 -4.32 9.25 8.43
C LYS A 390 -5.41 8.17 8.34
N LEU A 391 -6.25 8.01 9.38
CA LEU A 391 -7.23 6.93 9.53
C LEU A 391 -8.64 7.46 9.27
N ASP A 392 -9.13 7.28 8.04
CA ASP A 392 -10.38 7.88 7.56
C ASP A 392 -11.48 6.85 7.27
N LEU A 393 -12.72 7.34 7.14
CA LEU A 393 -13.87 6.51 6.78
C LEU A 393 -14.24 6.67 5.30
N PHE A 394 -14.61 5.58 4.65
CA PHE A 394 -14.96 5.47 3.25
C PHE A 394 -16.32 4.78 3.16
N VAL A 395 -17.32 5.51 2.66
CA VAL A 395 -18.71 5.07 2.59
C VAL A 395 -19.10 4.84 1.13
N GLY A 396 -19.68 3.69 0.84
CA GLY A 396 -20.12 3.30 -0.51
C GLY A 396 -21.31 2.35 -0.46
N PHE A 397 -22.00 2.19 -1.59
CA PHE A 397 -23.18 1.32 -1.68
C PHE A 397 -22.81 -0.03 -2.32
N ASN A 398 -22.84 -1.11 -1.54
CA ASN A 398 -22.43 -2.44 -2.00
C ASN A 398 -23.56 -3.20 -2.70
N ARG A 399 -23.99 -2.64 -3.84
CA ARG A 399 -25.05 -3.21 -4.69
C ARG A 399 -24.70 -4.63 -5.15
N ALA A 400 -25.57 -5.59 -4.88
CA ALA A 400 -25.44 -6.98 -5.31
C ALA A 400 -26.11 -7.20 -6.67
N THR A 401 -25.45 -6.74 -7.73
CA THR A 401 -25.89 -6.95 -9.12
C THR A 401 -24.70 -6.93 -10.08
N GLY A 402 -24.89 -7.41 -11.31
CA GLY A 402 -23.86 -7.44 -12.35
C GLY A 402 -22.55 -8.03 -11.84
N MET A 403 -21.44 -7.35 -12.08
CA MET A 403 -20.10 -7.73 -11.62
C MET A 403 -19.86 -7.75 -10.10
N ASN A 404 -20.91 -7.60 -9.29
CA ASN A 404 -20.89 -7.69 -7.83
C ASN A 404 -22.05 -8.58 -7.30
N ALA A 405 -22.58 -9.47 -8.14
CA ALA A 405 -23.72 -10.36 -7.82
C ALA A 405 -23.38 -11.53 -6.87
N ASP A 406 -22.14 -12.04 -6.89
CA ASP A 406 -21.66 -13.12 -6.00
C ASP A 406 -21.29 -12.60 -4.58
N ASN A 407 -21.70 -11.38 -4.24
CA ASN A 407 -21.33 -10.71 -3.01
C ASN A 407 -21.94 -11.39 -1.75
N LYS A 408 -21.09 -11.71 -0.76
CA LYS A 408 -21.46 -12.54 0.42
C LYS A 408 -21.86 -11.76 1.68
N MET A 409 -21.49 -10.49 1.79
CA MET A 409 -21.72 -9.66 2.99
C MET A 409 -22.07 -8.23 2.58
N ALA A 410 -22.96 -7.58 3.33
CA ALA A 410 -23.44 -6.23 3.03
C ALA A 410 -24.12 -6.08 1.64
N SER A 411 -24.63 -7.18 1.06
CA SER A 411 -25.35 -7.17 -0.23
C SER A 411 -26.52 -6.20 -0.19
N ASP A 412 -26.55 -5.23 -1.11
CA ASP A 412 -27.55 -4.16 -1.18
C ASP A 412 -27.63 -3.29 0.10
N MET A 413 -26.50 -3.15 0.81
CA MET A 413 -26.34 -2.27 1.97
C MET A 413 -25.26 -1.21 1.71
N VAL A 414 -25.30 -0.12 2.46
CA VAL A 414 -24.21 0.87 2.50
C VAL A 414 -23.15 0.37 3.47
N THR A 415 -21.89 0.27 3.03
CA THR A 415 -20.76 -0.09 3.90
C THR A 415 -20.06 1.16 4.39
N VAL A 416 -19.62 1.14 5.65
CA VAL A 416 -18.70 2.13 6.22
C VAL A 416 -17.38 1.42 6.49
N THR A 417 -16.33 1.81 5.78
CA THR A 417 -15.01 1.17 5.80
C THR A 417 -13.96 2.14 6.32
N GLU A 418 -13.22 1.79 7.37
CA GLU A 418 -12.11 2.59 7.90
C GLU A 418 -10.80 2.16 7.24
N ALA A 419 -9.92 3.10 6.86
CA ALA A 419 -8.63 2.79 6.25
C ALA A 419 -7.56 3.85 6.57
N ASN A 420 -6.31 3.40 6.68
CA ASN A 420 -5.17 4.27 7.01
C ASN A 420 -4.51 4.88 5.75
N ASN A 421 -3.55 5.78 5.93
CA ASN A 421 -2.85 6.53 4.87
C ASN A 421 -3.78 7.31 3.93
N ASP A 422 -4.80 7.97 4.49
CA ASP A 422 -5.83 8.78 3.81
C ASP A 422 -6.64 8.02 2.73
N GLY A 423 -6.55 6.69 2.69
CA GLY A 423 -7.01 5.87 1.55
C GLY A 423 -6.17 6.05 0.28
N ARG A 424 -4.98 6.66 0.36
CA ARG A 424 -4.07 6.94 -0.77
C ARG A 424 -2.97 5.89 -0.90
N GLY A 425 -2.38 5.49 0.22
CA GLY A 425 -1.36 4.44 0.28
C GLY A 425 -1.95 3.08 0.59
N TYR A 426 -1.10 2.05 0.57
CA TYR A 426 -1.45 0.75 1.13
C TYR A 426 -1.86 0.90 2.60
N SER A 427 -2.99 0.30 2.93
CA SER A 427 -3.42 0.05 4.31
C SER A 427 -4.36 -1.14 4.34
N THR A 428 -4.35 -1.85 5.48
CA THR A 428 -5.49 -2.68 5.86
C THR A 428 -6.69 -1.77 6.10
N SER A 429 -7.87 -2.24 5.71
CA SER A 429 -9.13 -1.54 5.95
C SER A 429 -10.07 -2.39 6.81
N ALA A 430 -10.90 -1.77 7.64
CA ALA A 430 -11.82 -2.46 8.55
C ALA A 430 -13.26 -1.98 8.35
N MET A 431 -14.18 -2.91 8.11
CA MET A 431 -15.61 -2.61 8.00
C MET A 431 -16.17 -2.25 9.39
N LYS A 432 -16.62 -1.01 9.55
CA LYS A 432 -17.18 -0.48 10.81
C LYS A 432 -18.70 -0.64 10.88
N ALA A 433 -19.38 -0.65 9.73
CA ALA A 433 -20.82 -0.90 9.66
C ALA A 433 -21.26 -1.43 8.29
N MET A 434 -22.35 -2.20 8.33
CA MET A 434 -23.23 -2.49 7.20
C MET A 434 -24.57 -1.83 7.52
N LEU A 435 -25.06 -0.96 6.64
CA LEU A 435 -26.25 -0.15 6.89
C LEU A 435 -27.31 -0.39 5.81
N ALA A 436 -28.43 -0.99 6.19
CA ALA A 436 -29.67 -0.98 5.42
C ALA A 436 -30.38 0.38 5.55
N GLN A 437 -31.43 0.61 4.76
CA GLN A 437 -32.30 1.78 4.87
C GLN A 437 -32.78 2.00 6.32
N GLY A 438 -32.68 3.24 6.79
CA GLY A 438 -33.07 3.65 8.14
C GLY A 438 -32.05 3.32 9.24
N GLN A 439 -30.90 2.71 8.90
CA GLN A 439 -29.82 2.43 9.86
C GLN A 439 -28.76 3.55 9.89
N ALA A 440 -28.02 3.59 11.00
CA ALA A 440 -27.00 4.60 11.29
C ALA A 440 -25.68 3.96 11.77
N TYR A 441 -24.56 4.61 11.49
CA TYR A 441 -23.28 4.40 12.16
C TYR A 441 -22.84 5.70 12.84
N GLY A 442 -22.60 5.66 14.15
CA GLY A 442 -22.23 6.81 14.95
C GLY A 442 -20.81 6.72 15.50
N VAL A 443 -20.03 7.79 15.37
CA VAL A 443 -18.73 7.96 16.03
C VAL A 443 -18.88 9.05 17.09
N ALA A 444 -18.94 8.63 18.36
CA ALA A 444 -19.04 9.52 19.50
C ALA A 444 -17.74 10.29 19.76
N ASN A 445 -17.84 11.46 20.39
CA ASN A 445 -16.71 12.36 20.68
C ASN A 445 -15.83 12.65 19.44
N TRP A 446 -16.47 12.93 18.31
CA TRP A 446 -15.81 13.12 17.01
C TRP A 446 -14.67 14.13 17.14
N ARG A 447 -13.44 13.65 16.94
CA ARG A 447 -12.21 14.45 17.00
C ARG A 447 -12.05 15.25 18.31
N GLY A 448 -12.54 14.72 19.43
CA GLY A 448 -12.44 15.33 20.76
C GLY A 448 -13.46 16.45 21.05
N THR A 449 -14.45 16.65 20.18
CA THR A 449 -15.41 17.77 20.30
C THR A 449 -16.59 17.51 21.26
N GLY A 450 -16.72 16.31 21.83
CA GLY A 450 -17.90 15.86 22.56
C GLY A 450 -19.12 15.55 21.69
N LEU A 451 -19.15 16.01 20.42
CA LEU A 451 -20.23 15.78 19.47
C LEU A 451 -20.18 14.36 18.89
N THR A 452 -21.31 13.87 18.37
CA THR A 452 -21.35 12.61 17.60
C THR A 452 -21.40 12.93 16.12
N MET A 453 -20.54 12.28 15.33
CA MET A 453 -20.71 12.20 13.88
C MET A 453 -21.59 11.00 13.56
N THR A 454 -22.60 11.18 12.70
CA THR A 454 -23.55 10.13 12.33
C THR A 454 -23.60 9.98 10.81
N VAL A 455 -23.33 8.79 10.29
CA VAL A 455 -23.66 8.37 8.90
C VAL A 455 -25.02 7.69 8.94
N PHE A 456 -25.97 8.13 8.12
CA PHE A 456 -27.34 7.61 8.07
C PHE A 456 -27.77 7.30 6.63
N VAL A 457 -28.53 6.22 6.44
CA VAL A 457 -29.06 5.81 5.13
C VAL A 457 -30.55 6.18 5.05
N ASP A 458 -30.86 7.31 4.41
CA ASP A 458 -32.24 7.81 4.31
C ASP A 458 -33.12 6.91 3.42
N SER A 459 -32.59 6.35 2.31
CA SER A 459 -33.30 5.34 1.50
C SER A 459 -32.38 4.47 0.64
N ILE A 460 -32.86 3.27 0.26
CA ILE A 460 -32.23 2.40 -0.74
C ILE A 460 -33.30 2.06 -1.81
N ARG A 461 -32.92 2.10 -3.10
CA ARG A 461 -33.78 1.81 -4.25
C ARG A 461 -33.09 0.82 -5.18
N LEU A 462 -33.59 -0.41 -5.19
CA LEU A 462 -33.09 -1.53 -6.00
C LEU A 462 -33.90 -1.74 -7.30
N ASP A 463 -35.04 -1.04 -7.39
CA ASP A 463 -35.98 -0.98 -8.50
C ASP A 463 -35.70 0.19 -9.47
N ALA A 464 -34.73 1.04 -9.14
CA ALA A 464 -34.19 2.07 -10.01
C ALA A 464 -33.01 1.53 -10.84
N SER A 465 -32.66 2.23 -11.92
CA SER A 465 -31.42 2.02 -12.68
C SER A 465 -30.74 3.39 -12.87
N PRO A 466 -29.51 3.60 -12.37
CA PRO A 466 -28.81 2.72 -11.43
C PRO A 466 -29.59 2.54 -10.11
N GLY A 467 -29.47 1.36 -9.50
CA GLY A 467 -29.83 1.15 -8.10
C GLY A 467 -28.95 2.01 -7.17
N TYR A 468 -29.55 2.64 -6.17
CA TYR A 468 -28.88 3.66 -5.36
C TYR A 468 -29.26 3.63 -3.88
N ALA A 469 -28.39 4.21 -3.05
CA ALA A 469 -28.65 4.57 -1.65
C ALA A 469 -28.51 6.08 -1.44
N LYS A 470 -29.49 6.72 -0.80
CA LYS A 470 -29.35 8.10 -0.31
C LYS A 470 -28.78 8.07 1.09
N VAL A 471 -27.70 8.82 1.28
CA VAL A 471 -26.91 8.84 2.50
C VAL A 471 -26.71 10.28 2.95
N ARG A 472 -26.72 10.48 4.26
CA ARG A 472 -26.51 11.78 4.89
C ARG A 472 -25.58 11.62 6.09
N VAL A 473 -24.63 12.55 6.21
CA VAL A 473 -23.69 12.62 7.33
C VAL A 473 -23.96 13.90 8.10
N THR A 474 -24.03 13.84 9.42
CA THR A 474 -24.15 15.01 10.31
C THR A 474 -23.12 14.98 11.42
N LEU A 475 -22.73 16.16 11.90
CA LEU A 475 -22.07 16.35 13.19
C LEU A 475 -23.07 17.04 14.12
N ASP A 476 -23.58 16.31 15.12
CA ASP A 476 -24.79 16.69 15.85
C ASP A 476 -24.57 17.79 16.89
N ARG A 477 -24.42 19.04 16.42
CA ARG A 477 -24.24 20.28 17.23
C ARG A 477 -25.45 20.64 18.10
N ASN A 478 -26.60 19.98 17.92
CA ASN A 478 -27.89 20.34 18.53
C ASN A 478 -28.31 19.46 19.73
N ARG A 479 -27.39 18.77 20.41
CA ARG A 479 -27.67 18.06 21.68
C ARG A 479 -26.69 18.40 22.80
N ALA A 480 -27.02 19.43 23.57
CA ALA A 480 -26.57 19.55 24.95
C ALA A 480 -27.37 18.55 25.82
N GLY A 481 -26.83 17.34 26.00
CA GLY A 481 -27.46 16.27 26.77
C GLY A 481 -28.44 15.41 25.97
N GLY A 482 -28.36 14.08 26.14
CA GLY A 482 -29.25 13.11 25.50
C GLY A 482 -28.52 12.02 24.73
N VAL A 483 -27.93 11.07 25.45
CA VAL A 483 -27.30 9.87 24.87
C VAL A 483 -28.39 8.94 24.35
N THR A 484 -28.61 8.92 23.03
CA THR A 484 -29.35 7.83 22.38
C THR A 484 -28.38 6.74 21.96
N THR A 485 -28.19 5.74 22.83
CA THR A 485 -27.45 4.52 22.52
C THR A 485 -28.22 3.69 21.48
N PHE A 486 -27.88 3.85 20.20
CA PHE A 486 -28.26 2.88 19.19
C PHE A 486 -27.51 1.56 19.47
N SER A 487 -28.24 0.46 19.57
CA SER A 487 -27.66 -0.85 19.90
C SER A 487 -26.83 -1.42 18.75
N PRO A 488 -25.80 -2.25 19.02
CA PRO A 488 -24.97 -2.85 17.97
C PRO A 488 -25.78 -3.64 16.94
N THR A 489 -25.63 -3.31 15.66
CA THR A 489 -26.40 -3.88 14.54
C THR A 489 -25.92 -5.27 14.08
N TYR A 490 -25.60 -6.16 15.01
CA TYR A 490 -25.47 -7.59 14.72
C TYR A 490 -26.85 -8.25 14.59
N ARG A 491 -27.49 -8.08 13.43
CA ARG A 491 -28.55 -8.99 13.00
C ARG A 491 -27.90 -10.07 12.13
N PRO A 492 -27.73 -11.32 12.61
CA PRO A 492 -27.12 -12.36 11.81
C PRO A 492 -27.95 -12.63 10.54
N THR A 493 -27.25 -12.91 9.45
CA THR A 493 -27.84 -13.42 8.21
C THR A 493 -28.66 -14.68 8.55
N PRO A 494 -29.90 -14.84 8.06
CA PRO A 494 -30.64 -16.09 8.28
C PRO A 494 -29.85 -17.26 7.69
N PRO A 495 -29.69 -18.39 8.43
CA PRO A 495 -28.92 -19.52 7.94
C PRO A 495 -29.60 -20.16 6.72
N PRO A 496 -28.83 -20.73 5.77
CA PRO A 496 -29.37 -21.40 4.61
C PRO A 496 -30.21 -22.61 5.01
N THR A 497 -31.33 -22.82 4.30
CA THR A 497 -32.31 -23.88 4.58
C THR A 497 -31.67 -25.27 4.52
N PRO A 498 -31.69 -26.07 5.62
CA PRO A 498 -31.15 -27.42 5.60
C PRO A 498 -32.08 -28.36 4.83
N SER A 499 -31.52 -29.10 3.87
CA SER A 499 -32.17 -30.27 3.25
C SER A 499 -32.23 -31.42 4.28
N PRO A 500 -33.31 -32.21 4.37
CA PRO A 500 -33.52 -33.13 5.47
C PRO A 500 -32.71 -34.43 5.36
N THR A 501 -32.13 -34.90 6.47
CA THR A 501 -31.58 -36.26 6.63
C THR A 501 -31.82 -36.73 8.08
N PRO A 502 -32.12 -38.02 8.36
CA PRO A 502 -32.79 -38.40 9.61
C PRO A 502 -31.91 -38.60 10.86
N LEU A 503 -32.55 -38.42 12.02
CA LEU A 503 -32.20 -39.00 13.34
C LEU A 503 -32.55 -40.52 13.37
N PRO A 504 -32.20 -41.32 14.41
CA PRO A 504 -31.43 -41.00 15.62
C PRO A 504 -30.38 -42.07 16.05
N THR A 505 -29.64 -41.79 17.13
CA THR A 505 -29.43 -42.77 18.23
C THR A 505 -29.07 -42.05 19.54
N PRO A 506 -29.49 -42.53 20.73
CA PRO A 506 -29.31 -41.78 21.99
C PRO A 506 -28.34 -42.44 22.98
N TYR A 507 -27.72 -41.64 23.84
CA TYR A 507 -27.52 -42.00 25.26
C TYR A 507 -27.35 -40.72 26.12
N PRO A 508 -27.97 -40.63 27.32
CA PRO A 508 -27.91 -39.41 28.16
C PRO A 508 -26.86 -39.49 29.28
N THR A 509 -26.36 -38.32 29.70
CA THR A 509 -25.59 -38.11 30.94
C THR A 509 -26.17 -36.88 31.67
N PRO A 510 -26.43 -36.92 33.00
CA PRO A 510 -27.25 -35.92 33.68
C PRO A 510 -26.47 -34.73 34.29
N GLY A 511 -27.16 -33.60 34.46
CA GLY A 511 -26.88 -32.57 35.48
C GLY A 511 -27.89 -32.67 36.64
N PRO A 512 -28.15 -31.62 37.45
CA PRO A 512 -27.56 -30.26 37.52
C PRO A 512 -26.65 -30.12 38.79
N THR A 513 -26.22 -28.98 39.37
CA THR A 513 -26.93 -27.72 39.71
C THR A 513 -25.94 -26.71 40.32
N MET A 514 -26.12 -25.39 40.08
CA MET A 514 -26.10 -24.30 41.10
C MET A 514 -26.48 -22.95 40.42
N PRO A 515 -27.18 -22.03 41.10
CA PRO A 515 -27.62 -20.76 40.50
C PRO A 515 -26.59 -19.62 40.63
N PRO A 516 -26.53 -18.67 39.67
CA PRO A 516 -25.72 -17.46 39.81
C PRO A 516 -26.41 -16.42 40.72
N SER A 517 -25.62 -15.77 41.58
CA SER A 517 -26.07 -14.65 42.43
C SER A 517 -26.03 -13.32 41.67
N LEU A 518 -27.05 -12.48 41.85
CA LEU A 518 -27.14 -11.15 41.24
C LEU A 518 -26.63 -10.06 42.20
N SER A 519 -25.54 -9.39 41.86
CA SER A 519 -25.18 -8.04 42.35
C SER A 519 -24.10 -7.41 41.46
N PRO A 520 -24.30 -6.21 40.89
CA PRO A 520 -23.30 -5.55 40.08
C PRO A 520 -22.29 -4.78 40.94
N THR A 521 -21.06 -5.28 41.05
CA THR A 521 -19.95 -4.51 41.64
C THR A 521 -19.50 -3.42 40.67
N THR A 522 -19.60 -2.16 41.08
CA THR A 522 -19.05 -1.02 40.32
C THR A 522 -17.52 -1.07 40.32
N LEU A 523 -16.90 -1.21 39.15
CA LEU A 523 -15.45 -1.05 39.03
C LEU A 523 -15.02 0.40 39.37
N PRO A 524 -13.94 0.60 40.14
CA PRO A 524 -13.29 1.89 40.23
C PRO A 524 -12.65 2.28 38.89
N PRO A 525 -12.36 3.57 38.63
CA PRO A 525 -11.72 4.01 37.40
C PRO A 525 -10.32 3.38 37.27
N VAL A 526 -10.06 2.75 36.12
CA VAL A 526 -8.76 2.15 35.81
C VAL A 526 -7.71 3.25 35.69
N THR A 527 -6.88 3.37 36.71
CA THR A 527 -5.62 4.13 36.62
C THR A 527 -4.65 3.27 35.80
N PRO A 528 -3.97 3.81 34.75
CA PRO A 528 -3.06 3.01 33.95
C PRO A 528 -1.92 2.49 34.84
N SER A 529 -1.74 1.17 34.84
CA SER A 529 -0.62 0.53 35.55
C SER A 529 0.71 0.94 34.91
N PRO A 530 1.80 1.03 35.69
CA PRO A 530 3.12 1.30 35.13
C PRO A 530 3.50 0.19 34.16
N VAL A 531 3.81 0.57 32.91
CA VAL A 531 4.31 -0.35 31.89
C VAL A 531 5.75 -0.71 32.22
N PHE A 532 6.02 -2.00 32.45
CA PHE A 532 7.38 -2.51 32.64
C PHE A 532 8.10 -2.56 31.29
N VAL A 533 9.17 -1.79 31.14
CA VAL A 533 10.04 -1.78 29.95
C VAL A 533 11.23 -2.70 30.19
N SER A 534 11.42 -3.67 29.31
CA SER A 534 12.59 -4.54 29.22
C SER A 534 13.68 -3.90 28.35
N GLU A 535 14.94 -4.26 28.62
CA GLU A 535 16.09 -3.85 27.81
C GLU A 535 16.88 -5.07 27.31
N LEU A 536 17.28 -5.08 26.04
CA LEU A 536 18.14 -6.10 25.44
C LEU A 536 19.39 -5.46 24.82
N SER A 537 20.54 -5.68 25.46
CA SER A 537 21.86 -5.26 24.98
C SER A 537 22.41 -6.20 23.91
N THR A 538 22.85 -5.67 22.77
CA THR A 538 23.45 -6.42 21.66
C THR A 538 24.93 -6.08 21.52
N ASN A 539 25.81 -7.09 21.55
CA ASN A 539 27.21 -7.04 21.10
C ASN A 539 28.14 -5.90 21.60
N ILE A 540 27.73 -5.08 22.57
CA ILE A 540 28.37 -3.79 22.93
C ILE A 540 29.88 -3.92 23.17
N GLU A 541 30.30 -4.92 23.96
CA GLU A 541 31.70 -5.13 24.32
C GLU A 541 32.54 -5.67 23.16
N SER A 542 31.89 -6.38 22.22
CA SER A 542 32.51 -7.00 21.04
C SER A 542 32.54 -6.10 19.80
N SER A 543 32.03 -4.86 19.87
CA SER A 543 31.83 -4.01 18.70
C SER A 543 33.14 -3.41 18.14
N LYS A 544 33.91 -4.21 17.40
CA LYS A 544 35.18 -3.82 16.75
C LYS A 544 34.96 -3.06 15.42
N GLY A 545 33.90 -3.40 14.69
CA GLY A 545 33.56 -2.86 13.38
C GLY A 545 33.12 -1.40 13.42
N ARG A 546 33.29 -0.66 12.31
CA ARG A 546 32.98 0.78 12.19
C ARG A 546 32.20 1.08 10.92
N CYS A 547 31.04 1.72 11.02
CA CYS A 547 30.24 2.10 9.85
C CYS A 547 29.60 3.50 9.99
N LYS A 548 28.81 3.88 8.98
CA LYS A 548 27.95 5.08 9.02
C LYS A 548 26.47 4.75 9.18
N SER A 549 26.07 3.59 8.68
CA SER A 549 24.72 3.09 8.82
C SER A 549 24.73 1.56 8.94
N ILE A 550 23.72 0.99 9.58
CA ILE A 550 23.54 -0.47 9.68
C ILE A 550 22.05 -0.81 9.59
N MET A 551 21.76 -2.00 9.07
CA MET A 551 20.44 -2.63 9.03
C MET A 551 20.46 -3.88 9.90
N PHE A 552 19.38 -4.16 10.61
CA PHE A 552 19.14 -5.44 11.32
C PHE A 552 17.63 -5.72 11.41
N THR A 553 17.25 -6.93 11.80
CA THR A 553 15.84 -7.30 12.04
C THR A 553 15.58 -7.51 13.52
N ILE A 554 14.40 -7.11 14.02
CA ILE A 554 13.84 -7.60 15.28
C ILE A 554 12.61 -8.45 14.95
N THR A 555 12.59 -9.70 15.39
CA THR A 555 11.46 -10.64 15.26
C THR A 555 10.77 -10.76 16.60
N ASN A 556 9.43 -10.67 16.64
CA ASN A 556 8.65 -10.97 17.84
C ASN A 556 8.46 -12.49 17.95
N ILE A 557 9.06 -13.08 18.98
CA ILE A 557 8.96 -14.51 19.33
C ILE A 557 8.13 -14.77 20.61
N ALA A 558 7.61 -13.71 21.24
CA ALA A 558 6.68 -13.79 22.36
C ALA A 558 5.28 -14.29 21.94
N GLY A 559 4.51 -14.75 22.94
CA GLY A 559 3.09 -15.09 22.78
C GLY A 559 2.13 -13.89 22.79
N ALA A 560 2.64 -12.66 22.80
CA ALA A 560 1.90 -11.40 22.80
C ALA A 560 2.61 -10.35 21.93
N ASP A 561 1.95 -9.23 21.64
CA ASP A 561 2.51 -8.18 20.79
C ASP A 561 3.63 -7.42 21.52
N VAL A 562 4.77 -7.22 20.86
CA VAL A 562 5.90 -6.46 21.41
C VAL A 562 5.84 -5.03 20.90
N VAL A 563 6.04 -4.06 21.80
CA VAL A 563 6.21 -2.65 21.46
C VAL A 563 7.66 -2.25 21.63
N ILE A 564 8.35 -1.94 20.53
CA ILE A 564 9.68 -1.30 20.59
C ILE A 564 9.48 0.18 20.89
N ARG A 565 10.13 0.64 21.95
CA ARG A 565 9.99 1.99 22.54
C ARG A 565 11.22 2.87 22.34
N GLY A 566 12.40 2.27 22.14
CA GLY A 566 13.63 2.99 21.83
C GLY A 566 14.79 2.08 21.40
N LEU A 567 15.83 2.68 20.82
CA LEU A 567 17.07 2.01 20.43
C LEU A 567 18.27 2.91 20.76
N ASP A 568 19.23 2.42 21.53
CA ASP A 568 20.49 3.13 21.85
C ASP A 568 21.65 2.60 21.00
N ILE A 569 22.68 3.41 20.74
CA ILE A 569 23.76 3.03 19.79
C ILE A 569 25.16 3.08 20.43
N VAL A 570 26.06 2.18 20.04
CA VAL A 570 27.49 2.37 20.36
C VAL A 570 28.10 3.36 19.36
N ASN A 571 28.41 4.57 19.82
CA ASN A 571 28.88 5.66 18.97
C ASN A 571 30.40 5.59 18.71
N ARG A 572 30.83 5.96 17.49
CA ARG A 572 32.20 5.78 17.02
C ARG A 572 33.21 6.82 17.51
N ARG A 573 32.82 8.08 17.75
CA ARG A 573 33.77 9.20 17.95
C ARG A 573 33.29 10.31 18.87
N ASN A 574 34.24 11.01 19.49
CA ASN A 574 34.01 12.24 20.27
C ASN A 574 33.56 13.39 19.35
N ALA A 575 32.26 13.56 19.12
CA ALA A 575 31.70 14.61 18.26
C ALA A 575 30.20 14.82 18.48
N ALA A 576 29.72 16.05 18.24
CA ALA A 576 28.29 16.31 18.06
C ALA A 576 27.76 15.40 16.94
N THR A 577 26.75 14.59 17.27
CA THR A 577 26.32 13.46 16.45
C THR A 577 24.82 13.48 16.33
N THR A 578 24.34 13.61 15.10
CA THR A 578 22.93 13.37 14.75
C THR A 578 22.77 11.89 14.47
N VAL A 579 21.81 11.26 15.14
CA VAL A 579 21.35 9.90 14.86
C VAL A 579 19.95 9.99 14.28
N THR A 580 19.73 9.27 13.19
CA THR A 580 18.41 9.13 12.54
C THR A 580 18.10 7.64 12.43
N ILE A 581 16.95 7.23 12.94
CA ILE A 581 16.48 5.84 12.94
C ILE A 581 15.24 5.75 12.06
N TYR A 582 15.25 4.73 11.22
CA TYR A 582 14.14 4.35 10.37
C TYR A 582 13.75 2.89 10.62
N THR A 583 12.51 2.55 10.28
CA THR A 583 11.98 1.19 10.40
C THR A 583 11.12 0.80 9.20
N GLN A 584 11.13 -0.48 8.85
CA GLN A 584 10.32 -1.07 7.78
C GLN A 584 9.80 -2.42 8.26
N MET A 585 8.53 -2.75 7.98
CA MET A 585 7.97 -4.04 8.36
C MET A 585 8.36 -5.14 7.38
N GLY A 586 8.63 -6.33 7.93
CA GLY A 586 9.26 -7.47 7.25
C GLY A 586 10.73 -7.63 7.66
N SER A 587 11.29 -8.80 7.38
CA SER A 587 12.70 -9.14 7.64
C SER A 587 13.64 -8.68 6.52
N LEU A 588 14.94 -8.58 6.81
CA LEU A 588 15.93 -8.28 5.77
C LEU A 588 16.07 -9.38 4.71
N GLU A 589 15.62 -10.62 4.96
CA GLU A 589 15.51 -11.66 3.93
C GLU A 589 14.31 -11.41 3.00
N GLU A 590 13.15 -11.06 3.56
CA GLU A 590 11.93 -10.75 2.81
C GLU A 590 12.11 -9.51 1.93
N LEU A 591 12.79 -8.48 2.46
CA LEU A 591 13.11 -7.24 1.75
C LEU A 591 14.25 -7.43 0.73
N GLY A 592 15.18 -8.36 0.95
CA GLY A 592 16.31 -8.62 0.07
C GLY A 592 17.10 -7.34 -0.27
N ASP A 593 17.29 -7.07 -1.57
CA ASP A 593 17.99 -5.85 -2.01
C ASP A 593 17.12 -4.59 -1.98
N TYR A 594 15.79 -4.71 -1.83
CA TYR A 594 14.93 -3.54 -1.57
C TYR A 594 15.22 -2.93 -0.18
N ALA A 595 15.79 -3.68 0.76
CA ALA A 595 16.26 -3.13 2.03
C ALA A 595 17.29 -1.99 1.85
N LEU A 596 18.11 -2.04 0.79
CA LEU A 596 19.07 -0.97 0.47
C LEU A 596 18.41 0.32 -0.04
N ASN A 597 17.10 0.31 -0.30
CA ASN A 597 16.36 1.44 -0.81
C ASN A 597 15.59 2.15 0.31
N MET A 598 16.06 3.35 0.71
CA MET A 598 15.47 4.26 1.73
C MET A 598 13.94 4.39 1.70
N ILE A 599 13.39 4.18 0.52
CA ILE A 599 12.03 4.40 0.06
C ILE A 599 11.01 3.40 0.68
N GLY A 600 11.48 2.31 1.29
CA GLY A 600 10.65 1.45 2.17
C GLY A 600 10.63 1.86 3.64
N TRP A 601 11.47 2.81 4.07
CA TRP A 601 11.82 3.01 5.47
C TRP A 601 11.19 4.28 6.06
N ASN A 602 10.37 4.10 7.10
CA ASN A 602 9.73 5.20 7.83
C ASN A 602 10.71 5.76 8.87
N MET A 603 11.00 7.06 8.85
CA MET A 603 11.77 7.71 9.91
C MET A 603 10.93 7.77 11.20
N ILE A 604 11.48 7.27 12.31
CA ILE A 604 10.78 7.17 13.60
C ILE A 604 11.47 7.93 14.73
N HIS A 605 12.76 8.25 14.57
CA HIS A 605 13.53 9.02 15.54
C HIS A 605 14.61 9.85 14.85
N GLN A 606 14.78 11.09 15.29
CA GLN A 606 15.97 11.89 15.00
C GLN A 606 16.35 12.72 16.22
N SER A 607 17.59 12.59 16.67
CA SER A 607 18.13 13.36 17.79
C SER A 607 19.56 13.79 17.51
N GLN A 608 20.02 14.89 18.11
CA GLN A 608 21.43 15.28 18.11
C GLN A 608 21.96 15.31 19.55
N LYS A 609 22.97 14.49 19.83
CA LYS A 609 23.61 14.37 21.15
C LYS A 609 25.14 14.43 21.00
N MET A 610 25.85 14.79 22.08
CA MET A 610 27.31 14.77 22.07
C MET A 610 27.80 13.33 22.22
N GLY A 611 28.29 12.74 21.13
CA GLY A 611 28.77 11.38 21.11
C GLY A 611 30.15 11.24 21.76
N GLN A 612 30.35 10.14 22.49
CA GLN A 612 31.64 9.70 23.02
C GLN A 612 32.15 8.47 22.23
N SER A 613 33.46 8.33 22.10
CA SER A 613 34.10 7.27 21.31
C SER A 613 33.99 5.90 21.98
N ASN A 614 33.46 4.91 21.27
CA ASN A 614 33.29 3.52 21.73
C ASN A 614 32.47 3.43 23.03
N LYS A 615 31.43 4.25 23.15
CA LYS A 615 30.50 4.26 24.28
C LYS A 615 29.06 4.19 23.79
N LEU A 616 28.19 3.60 24.61
CA LEU A 616 26.75 3.67 24.41
C LEU A 616 26.31 5.14 24.46
N MET A 617 25.46 5.51 23.52
CA MET A 617 24.78 6.79 23.43
C MET A 617 23.29 6.50 23.61
N GLU A 618 22.78 6.82 24.80
CA GLU A 618 21.35 6.74 25.11
C GLU A 618 20.57 7.74 24.26
N LEU A 619 19.62 7.24 23.49
CA LEU A 619 18.69 8.04 22.70
C LEU A 619 17.36 8.18 23.45
N ASP A 620 16.59 9.16 23.02
CA ASP A 620 15.27 9.44 23.60
C ASP A 620 14.25 8.41 23.06
N ASP A 621 13.20 8.12 23.83
CA ASP A 621 12.14 7.20 23.39
C ASP A 621 11.49 7.67 22.08
N PHE A 622 11.01 6.71 21.29
CA PHE A 622 10.30 6.99 20.04
C PHE A 622 8.99 7.75 20.31
N ALA A 623 8.75 8.81 19.53
CA ALA A 623 7.51 9.59 19.59
C ALA A 623 6.26 8.83 19.11
N SER A 624 6.40 7.58 18.68
CA SER A 624 5.33 6.69 18.24
C SER A 624 5.71 5.24 18.57
N GLU A 625 4.76 4.47 19.07
CA GLU A 625 4.96 3.06 19.41
C GLU A 625 5.18 2.19 18.17
N ILE A 626 6.27 1.43 18.13
CA ILE A 626 6.56 0.51 17.03
C ILE A 626 6.15 -0.90 17.45
N ARG A 627 4.93 -1.29 17.08
CA ARG A 627 4.32 -2.56 17.44
C ARG A 627 4.71 -3.66 16.44
N ILE A 628 5.25 -4.76 16.96
CA ILE A 628 5.59 -5.98 16.22
C ILE A 628 4.65 -7.07 16.74
N SER A 629 3.68 -7.50 15.93
CA SER A 629 2.74 -8.53 16.36
C SER A 629 3.36 -9.92 16.41
N VAL A 630 2.75 -10.83 17.17
CA VAL A 630 3.24 -12.21 17.37
C VAL A 630 3.69 -12.87 16.06
N GLY A 631 4.92 -13.40 16.04
CA GLY A 631 5.49 -14.11 14.89
C GLY A 631 5.85 -13.24 13.68
N HIS A 632 5.78 -11.91 13.79
CA HIS A 632 6.17 -10.98 12.72
C HIS A 632 7.55 -10.38 12.96
N ALA A 633 8.15 -9.85 11.89
CA ALA A 633 9.45 -9.20 11.89
C ALA A 633 9.35 -7.72 11.51
N GLN A 634 10.22 -6.91 12.11
CA GLN A 634 10.38 -5.49 11.86
C GLN A 634 11.87 -5.17 11.67
N SER A 635 12.23 -4.69 10.49
CA SER A 635 13.59 -4.24 10.18
C SER A 635 13.84 -2.83 10.71
N PHE A 636 15.07 -2.58 11.18
CA PHE A 636 15.54 -1.28 11.64
C PHE A 636 16.81 -0.87 10.88
N TYR A 637 16.87 0.41 10.51
CA TYR A 637 18.02 1.04 9.88
C TYR A 637 18.41 2.26 10.70
N ILE A 638 19.68 2.31 11.10
CA ILE A 638 20.24 3.40 11.90
C ILE A 638 21.31 4.10 11.09
N HIS A 639 21.26 5.43 11.01
CA HIS A 639 22.34 6.27 10.49
C HIS A 639 22.90 7.18 11.58
N SER A 640 24.22 7.37 11.60
CA SER A 640 24.89 8.30 12.52
C SER A 640 25.89 9.21 11.80
N THR A 641 25.76 10.53 11.97
CA THR A 641 26.75 11.50 11.48
C THR A 641 28.05 11.42 12.28
N GLY A 642 28.01 10.93 13.52
CA GLY A 642 29.17 10.45 14.27
C GLY A 642 29.80 9.23 13.60
N GLY A 643 28.97 8.31 13.13
CA GLY A 643 29.30 6.92 12.84
C GLY A 643 29.08 6.04 14.07
N LEU A 644 28.87 4.76 13.85
CA LEU A 644 28.57 3.79 14.91
C LEU A 644 29.51 2.57 14.83
N MET A 645 29.52 1.80 15.91
CA MET A 645 30.24 0.54 16.04
C MET A 645 29.30 -0.65 15.77
N TYR A 646 29.85 -1.80 15.39
CA TYR A 646 29.11 -3.05 15.17
C TYR A 646 30.02 -4.28 15.42
N LYS A 647 29.46 -5.47 15.66
CA LYS A 647 30.24 -6.73 15.69
C LYS A 647 30.42 -7.26 14.25
N THR A 648 31.67 -7.42 13.83
CA THR A 648 32.04 -8.13 12.60
C THR A 648 31.90 -9.64 12.82
N ALA A 649 31.80 -10.43 11.73
CA ALA A 649 32.35 -11.78 11.77
C ALA A 649 33.83 -11.68 12.20
N ASP A 650 34.32 -12.63 13.01
CA ASP A 650 35.70 -12.53 13.48
C ASP A 650 36.70 -12.81 12.33
N ASP A 651 37.89 -12.24 12.46
CA ASP A 651 39.04 -12.27 11.53
C ASP A 651 38.80 -11.81 10.06
N GLY A 652 37.56 -11.50 9.66
CA GLY A 652 37.23 -10.93 8.36
C GLY A 652 37.17 -11.93 7.19
N GLY A 653 36.92 -13.20 7.50
CA GLY A 653 36.62 -14.24 6.51
C GLY A 653 35.18 -14.19 5.97
N GLU A 654 34.78 -15.26 5.28
CA GLU A 654 33.36 -15.57 5.04
C GLU A 654 32.61 -15.66 6.39
N PRO A 655 31.34 -15.23 6.47
CA PRO A 655 30.59 -15.24 7.72
C PRO A 655 30.32 -16.66 8.22
N ASP A 656 30.60 -16.90 9.50
CA ASP A 656 30.33 -18.17 10.19
C ASP A 656 28.84 -18.34 10.57
N ASP A 657 28.46 -19.57 10.93
CA ASP A 657 27.09 -19.91 11.34
C ASP A 657 26.67 -19.20 12.64
N GLU A 658 27.62 -18.79 13.51
CA GLU A 658 27.31 -17.97 14.68
C GLU A 658 26.91 -16.53 14.29
N MET A 659 27.50 -15.96 13.23
CA MET A 659 27.19 -14.61 12.78
C MET A 659 25.74 -14.47 12.26
N PHE A 660 25.10 -15.58 11.87
CA PHE A 660 23.68 -15.63 11.49
C PHE A 660 22.75 -16.03 12.64
N SER A 661 23.27 -16.39 13.82
CA SER A 661 22.45 -16.75 14.97
C SER A 661 21.63 -15.57 15.51
N GLU A 662 20.39 -15.83 15.96
CA GLU A 662 19.52 -14.80 16.51
C GLU A 662 19.82 -14.52 17.99
N ILE A 663 20.06 -13.25 18.32
CA ILE A 663 20.27 -12.82 19.70
C ILE A 663 18.90 -12.67 20.37
N THR A 664 18.61 -13.52 21.36
CA THR A 664 17.34 -13.53 22.09
C THR A 664 17.45 -12.91 23.49
N GLY A 665 16.38 -12.28 23.95
CA GLY A 665 16.26 -11.79 25.33
C GLY A 665 16.13 -12.91 26.36
N GLN A 666 16.44 -12.63 27.63
CA GLN A 666 16.23 -13.59 28.74
C GLN A 666 14.75 -13.92 28.96
N ASP A 667 13.85 -13.03 28.55
CA ASP A 667 12.40 -13.21 28.54
C ASP A 667 11.89 -13.96 27.28
N GLN A 668 12.78 -14.21 26.30
CA GLN A 668 12.48 -14.74 24.97
C GLN A 668 11.33 -14.00 24.26
N ALA A 669 11.21 -12.68 24.47
CA ALA A 669 10.18 -11.88 23.82
C ALA A 669 10.57 -11.44 22.39
N ILE A 670 11.85 -11.10 22.18
CA ILE A 670 12.39 -10.73 20.87
C ILE A 670 13.66 -11.49 20.51
N ALA A 671 13.82 -11.68 19.21
CA ALA A 671 15.01 -12.21 18.54
C ALA A 671 15.58 -11.14 17.61
N ILE A 672 16.91 -10.99 17.56
CA ILE A 672 17.59 -9.99 16.74
C ILE A 672 18.57 -10.68 15.80
N SER A 673 18.33 -10.60 14.50
CA SER A 673 19.18 -11.20 13.47
C SER A 673 20.16 -10.21 12.85
N ALA A 674 21.31 -10.72 12.39
CA ALA A 674 22.32 -9.94 11.70
C ALA A 674 21.79 -9.33 10.39
N GLY A 675 22.42 -8.25 9.94
CA GLY A 675 21.99 -7.54 8.74
C GLY A 675 23.13 -6.91 7.97
N ARG A 676 22.85 -5.82 7.26
CA ARG A 676 23.76 -5.22 6.26
C ARG A 676 24.44 -3.96 6.80
N VAL A 677 25.74 -3.84 6.54
CA VAL A 677 26.57 -2.70 6.97
C VAL A 677 26.76 -1.71 5.82
N LEU A 678 26.63 -0.41 6.08
CA LEU A 678 26.72 0.64 5.05
C LEU A 678 27.74 1.73 5.39
N ARG A 679 28.52 2.16 4.39
CA ARG A 679 29.46 3.30 4.52
C ARG A 679 28.81 4.67 4.25
N GLY A 680 27.60 4.72 3.70
CA GLY A 680 26.83 5.95 3.47
C GLY A 680 25.35 5.81 3.83
N HIS A 681 24.60 6.91 3.68
CA HIS A 681 23.15 6.92 3.90
C HIS A 681 22.46 6.12 2.77
N PHE A 682 21.90 4.95 3.09
CA PHE A 682 21.35 3.97 2.13
C PHE A 682 22.26 3.70 0.90
N ARG A 683 23.59 3.76 1.09
CA ARG A 683 24.59 3.63 0.02
C ARG A 683 25.84 2.91 0.51
N HIS A 684 26.55 2.27 -0.43
CA HIS A 684 27.79 1.53 -0.19
C HIS A 684 27.61 0.40 0.83
N ASN A 685 26.82 -0.61 0.45
CA ASN A 685 26.76 -1.90 1.14
C ASN A 685 28.18 -2.48 1.27
N ASN A 686 28.52 -2.96 2.47
CA ASN A 686 29.85 -3.43 2.87
C ASN A 686 29.78 -4.86 3.41
N GLY A 687 28.78 -5.64 3.02
CA GLY A 687 28.58 -7.00 3.52
C GLY A 687 27.84 -7.03 4.87
N PRO A 688 27.85 -8.18 5.55
CA PRO A 688 27.07 -8.39 6.76
C PRO A 688 27.71 -7.73 8.01
N GLY A 689 26.93 -7.66 9.08
CA GLY A 689 27.41 -7.32 10.41
C GLY A 689 26.27 -7.30 11.43
N ILE A 690 26.61 -7.56 12.69
CA ILE A 690 25.64 -7.60 13.78
C ILE A 690 25.64 -6.26 14.50
N TRP A 691 24.46 -5.66 14.66
CA TRP A 691 24.32 -4.38 15.35
C TRP A 691 24.75 -4.45 16.82
N ALA A 692 25.19 -3.29 17.34
CA ALA A 692 25.62 -3.12 18.72
C ALA A 692 24.95 -1.90 19.36
N GLY A 693 24.20 -2.13 20.43
CA GLY A 693 23.34 -1.14 21.07
C GLY A 693 22.43 -1.75 22.14
N VAL A 694 21.32 -1.08 22.46
CA VAL A 694 20.29 -1.57 23.39
C VAL A 694 18.91 -1.39 22.76
N VAL A 695 18.04 -2.39 22.86
CA VAL A 695 16.61 -2.29 22.53
C VAL A 695 15.80 -2.07 23.80
N LYS A 696 14.97 -1.02 23.83
CA LYS A 696 13.97 -0.76 24.88
C LYS A 696 12.60 -1.18 24.37
N TYR A 697 11.92 -2.11 25.04
CA TYR A 697 10.65 -2.68 24.58
C TYR A 697 9.74 -3.15 25.72
N TYR A 698 8.48 -3.45 25.42
CA TYR A 698 7.53 -4.04 26.38
C TYR A 698 6.47 -4.90 25.70
N LEU A 699 5.76 -5.76 26.44
CA LEU A 699 4.65 -6.59 25.94
C LEU A 699 3.29 -5.88 26.12
N ASN A 700 2.41 -5.94 25.10
CA ASN A 700 1.06 -5.35 25.10
C ASN A 700 -0.04 -6.37 25.37
#